data_AF-A0A1G5IGU6-F1
#
_entry.id   AF-A0A1G5IGU6-F1
#
_cell.length_a   1.000
_cell.length_b   1.000
_cell.length_c   1.000
_cell.angle_alpha   90.00
_cell.angle_beta   90.00
_cell.angle_gamma   90.00
#
_symmetry.space_group_name_H-M   'P 1'
#
loop_
_entity.id
_entity.type
_entity.pdbx_description
1 polymer ?
#
loop_
_entity_poly.entity_id
_entity_poly.type
_entity_poly.pdbx_seq_one_letter_code
_entity_poly.pdbx_strand_id
1 'polypeptide(L)'
;MAEAADIQGISHSPARRWLRRTASVILGAPLVATLLAGPAVPGAQADEASKAPSGSSTVDVTLDSLAPSAPVKGDTLTVSGTLTNRSKETVTDARVDLRVGPRLFGRTSIDTAAERTGYVPGSDPAAIGGKYTLKIAKLPSGITQNFTLSVPVGKLGLDDAGVYQFGVSLSGQTSRVPYEQVLGIERTFLPWQQNESDSRTRITYLWPLIASAHLTAETGSDEQQTPVFADDDLAAELAPGGRLEQMVSLGRQLPVTWVIDPDLLAGVDAMTKSYRVRVGDTTIAGKNQVVAKQWLTQLESAVADDKVVALPFADPDLASLAHRGKNVSGSLSHLQNATEVASPTVETVLHVKPSTDFAWPVEGAIDPSIVDVATSAGAHNVIARSDSLQETGGLPYTPSAARPIGGGTTAVVADYRLSRAFEGDMSNAGNSTLAVQKFLATTLALNDQDTDDERSIVVAPQRMPTAAQAQSMARALHALDDERWTQPLDLVDAAEAKPDADATTRVPGTSQYPRKLRSQELPTQAFQDIKATQASLDSFRVILTQPERVVTPFGNAINRSMSTSWRGRPLEAQQYRDAVRTYLHGLTNEVQLISKSDVTLSGRSATIPVTVQNKLVQGVDHLVLRLKSDNATRLRLNDGSAVAEKPIRIAGGHSQSVKFDASANANGQVQVRAQLYTEDGTPYGEEMTFTVKVSEVTPTVLLVIAGGLLLLVLAGIRMYTHRKRANADGPSGGDGGEPEQPSDPTPDTGPESGEPSGTGEKVDR
;
A
#
# COMPACT_ATOMS: atom_id res chain seq x y z
N MET A 1 -40.77 44.52 -31.03
CA MET A 1 -40.92 44.74 -32.49
C MET A 1 -39.49 44.76 -33.03
N ALA A 2 -38.97 43.60 -33.45
CA ALA A 2 -38.90 43.13 -34.85
C ALA A 2 -37.92 44.02 -35.66
N GLU A 3 -36.88 43.54 -36.36
CA GLU A 3 -36.74 42.28 -37.09
C GLU A 3 -35.25 42.01 -37.49
N ALA A 4 -34.99 40.71 -37.72
CA ALA A 4 -33.88 39.93 -38.30
C ALA A 4 -32.74 40.57 -39.13
N ALA A 5 -31.54 39.95 -39.10
CA ALA A 5 -31.11 38.96 -40.11
C ALA A 5 -29.75 38.30 -39.78
N ASP A 6 -29.67 37.05 -40.21
CA ASP A 6 -28.71 35.96 -39.97
C ASP A 6 -27.67 35.87 -41.11
N ILE A 7 -26.38 35.60 -40.83
CA ILE A 7 -25.44 34.96 -41.79
C ILE A 7 -24.38 34.11 -41.04
N GLN A 8 -24.30 32.86 -41.47
CA GLN A 8 -23.39 31.76 -41.09
C GLN A 8 -21.91 32.00 -41.42
N GLY A 9 -21.02 31.47 -40.58
CA GLY A 9 -19.59 31.33 -40.87
C GLY A 9 -19.08 29.92 -40.54
N ILE A 10 -18.84 29.13 -41.59
CA ILE A 10 -18.08 27.86 -41.55
C ILE A 10 -16.60 28.21 -41.69
N SER A 11 -15.75 27.68 -40.81
CA SER A 11 -14.28 27.81 -40.92
C SER A 11 -13.57 26.47 -40.90
N HIS A 12 -12.58 26.38 -41.79
CA HIS A 12 -11.90 25.21 -42.31
C HIS A 12 -10.85 24.58 -41.37
N SER A 13 -10.69 23.25 -41.49
CA SER A 13 -9.54 22.47 -41.00
C SER A 13 -8.24 22.77 -41.78
N PRO A 14 -7.06 22.52 -41.19
CA PRO A 14 -5.95 22.05 -42.01
C PRO A 14 -5.14 20.90 -41.38
N ALA A 15 -4.80 19.92 -42.21
CA ALA A 15 -3.77 18.91 -41.96
C ALA A 15 -2.80 18.82 -43.14
N ARG A 16 -1.49 18.72 -42.78
CA ARG A 16 -0.34 18.11 -43.50
C ARG A 16 0.28 18.80 -44.73
N ARG A 17 1.60 19.10 -44.62
CA ARG A 17 2.75 18.41 -45.29
C ARG A 17 4.07 19.16 -44.96
N TRP A 18 5.04 18.57 -44.24
CA TRP A 18 6.13 17.66 -44.65
C TRP A 18 7.40 18.33 -45.26
N LEU A 19 8.44 18.43 -44.41
CA LEU A 19 9.85 17.96 -44.56
C LEU A 19 10.72 18.36 -45.76
N ARG A 20 11.90 18.94 -45.43
CA ARG A 20 13.24 18.87 -46.08
C ARG A 20 14.19 19.77 -45.23
N ARG A 21 15.38 19.43 -44.72
CA ARG A 21 16.41 18.40 -45.00
C ARG A 21 17.33 18.21 -43.76
N THR A 22 17.73 16.95 -43.54
CA THR A 22 18.89 16.38 -42.83
C THR A 22 20.21 16.65 -43.61
N ALA A 23 21.46 16.46 -43.18
CA ALA A 23 22.19 15.93 -42.01
C ALA A 23 23.71 16.22 -42.21
N SER A 24 24.55 16.04 -41.16
CA SER A 24 25.92 15.43 -41.13
C SER A 24 26.85 16.14 -40.12
N VAL A 25 27.81 15.56 -39.38
CA VAL A 25 28.22 14.21 -38.88
C VAL A 25 29.31 14.47 -37.79
N ILE A 26 29.19 13.78 -36.64
CA ILE A 26 30.17 13.15 -35.70
C ILE A 26 31.68 13.53 -35.71
N LEU A 27 32.26 13.89 -34.53
CA LEU A 27 33.48 13.32 -33.88
C LEU A 27 33.99 14.15 -32.68
N GLY A 28 34.28 13.48 -31.55
CA GLY A 28 35.44 13.75 -30.66
C GLY A 28 35.35 14.82 -29.55
N ALA A 29 35.30 14.37 -28.29
CA ALA A 29 35.61 15.14 -27.05
C ALA A 29 37.12 15.48 -26.92
N PRO A 30 37.63 16.14 -25.86
CA PRO A 30 37.13 17.18 -24.94
C PRO A 30 38.07 18.41 -24.90
N LEU A 31 37.61 19.60 -24.47
CA LEU A 31 38.38 20.74 -23.88
C LEU A 31 37.71 22.08 -24.25
N VAL A 32 36.69 22.49 -23.51
CA VAL A 32 36.38 23.92 -23.31
C VAL A 32 35.86 24.09 -21.90
N ALA A 33 36.75 23.92 -20.92
CA ALA A 33 36.67 24.73 -19.72
C ALA A 33 37.05 26.16 -20.13
N THR A 34 36.35 27.16 -19.60
CA THR A 34 36.58 28.61 -19.78
C THR A 34 36.17 29.18 -21.15
N LEU A 35 34.93 29.71 -21.24
CA LEU A 35 34.54 30.93 -21.98
C LEU A 35 33.02 30.99 -22.24
N LEU A 36 32.19 30.91 -21.19
CA LEU A 36 30.83 31.47 -21.16
C LEU A 36 30.52 31.97 -19.73
N ALA A 37 31.38 32.84 -19.21
CA ALA A 37 31.05 33.70 -18.07
C ALA A 37 30.35 34.95 -18.62
N GLY A 38 29.07 34.81 -18.96
CA GLY A 38 28.17 35.97 -19.06
C GLY A 38 27.79 36.43 -17.65
N PRO A 39 27.59 37.74 -17.39
CA PRO A 39 27.04 38.16 -16.12
C PRO A 39 25.64 37.55 -16.01
N ALA A 40 25.46 36.64 -15.06
CA ALA A 40 24.13 36.22 -14.65
C ALA A 40 23.41 37.48 -14.19
N VAL A 41 22.51 37.99 -15.02
CA VAL A 41 21.46 38.89 -14.58
C VAL A 41 20.74 38.11 -13.48
N PRO A 42 20.80 38.54 -12.21
CA PRO A 42 19.98 37.93 -11.19
C PRO A 42 18.55 38.12 -11.70
N GLY A 43 17.84 37.01 -11.92
CA GLY A 43 16.41 37.08 -12.08
C GLY A 43 15.91 37.89 -10.90
N ALA A 44 15.30 39.04 -11.18
CA ALA A 44 14.62 39.84 -10.18
C ALA A 44 13.47 38.99 -9.65
N GLN A 45 13.78 38.12 -8.68
CA GLN A 45 12.89 37.87 -7.58
C GLN A 45 12.64 39.26 -7.01
N ALA A 46 11.47 39.79 -7.28
CA ALA A 46 10.90 40.77 -6.39
C ALA A 46 10.89 40.10 -5.02
N ASP A 47 11.93 40.37 -4.23
CA ASP A 47 11.81 40.43 -2.78
C ASP A 47 10.63 41.37 -2.55
N GLU A 48 9.43 40.81 -2.36
CA GLU A 48 8.48 41.45 -1.47
C GLU A 48 9.21 41.56 -0.14
N ALA A 49 9.92 42.67 0.05
CA ALA A 49 10.54 43.05 1.30
C ALA A 49 9.42 42.96 2.34
N SER A 50 9.42 41.85 3.08
CA SER A 50 8.38 41.52 4.04
C SER A 50 8.37 42.67 5.03
N LYS A 51 7.33 43.50 4.98
CA LYS A 51 7.22 44.69 5.80
C LYS A 51 7.46 44.26 7.25
N ALA A 52 8.39 44.94 7.93
CA ALA A 52 8.75 44.56 9.30
C ALA A 52 7.48 44.44 10.16
N PRO A 53 7.33 43.37 10.96
CA PRO A 53 6.13 43.16 11.76
C PRO A 53 5.85 44.39 12.64
N SER A 54 4.59 44.82 12.73
CA SER A 54 4.23 46.04 13.43
C SER A 54 2.86 45.93 14.10
N GLY A 55 2.63 46.71 15.14
CA GLY A 55 1.41 46.59 15.95
C GLY A 55 1.32 45.20 16.58
N SER A 56 0.16 44.56 16.50
CA SER A 56 -0.10 43.26 17.12
C SER A 56 0.55 42.05 16.43
N SER A 57 1.38 42.25 15.41
CA SER A 57 2.19 41.21 14.79
C SER A 57 3.67 41.29 15.21
N THR A 58 4.03 42.23 16.08
CA THR A 58 5.41 42.49 16.52
C THR A 58 5.97 41.32 17.31
N VAL A 59 5.15 40.77 18.21
CA VAL A 59 5.46 39.61 19.03
C VAL A 59 4.51 38.49 18.64
N ASP A 60 5.09 37.35 18.30
CA ASP A 60 4.37 36.11 18.12
C ASP A 60 4.07 35.52 19.49
N VAL A 61 2.80 35.21 19.73
CA VAL A 61 2.35 34.60 20.98
C VAL A 61 1.88 33.21 20.62
N THR A 62 2.40 32.18 21.28
CA THR A 62 1.90 30.82 21.13
C THR A 62 1.19 30.39 22.40
N LEU A 63 0.26 29.45 22.25
CA LEU A 63 -0.47 28.83 23.36
C LEU A 63 -0.16 27.35 23.43
N ASP A 64 0.90 26.98 24.13
CA ASP A 64 1.38 25.60 24.13
C ASP A 64 0.55 24.69 25.04
N SER A 65 -0.07 25.23 26.10
CA SER A 65 -1.00 24.46 26.96
C SER A 65 -2.12 25.31 27.56
N LEU A 66 -3.27 24.67 27.78
CA LEU A 66 -4.43 25.20 28.48
C LEU A 66 -5.05 24.08 29.34
N ALA A 67 -4.88 24.19 30.65
CA ALA A 67 -5.22 23.14 31.61
C ALA A 67 -6.00 23.69 32.82
N PRO A 68 -7.13 23.06 33.21
CA PRO A 68 -7.84 22.00 32.48
C PRO A 68 -8.40 22.52 31.14
N SER A 69 -8.53 21.63 30.15
CA SER A 69 -8.99 22.00 28.80
C SER A 69 -10.48 22.34 28.73
N ALA A 70 -11.28 21.89 29.70
CA ALA A 70 -12.69 22.24 29.87
C ALA A 70 -12.96 22.48 31.37
N PRO A 71 -12.58 23.65 31.92
CA PRO A 71 -12.67 23.90 33.36
C PRO A 71 -14.10 23.80 33.89
N VAL A 72 -14.20 23.49 35.18
CA VAL A 72 -15.42 23.54 36.00
C VAL A 72 -15.25 24.50 37.18
N LYS A 73 -16.35 24.71 37.92
CA LYS A 73 -16.35 25.60 39.08
C LYS A 73 -15.40 25.11 40.17
N GLY A 74 -14.47 25.99 40.56
CA GLY A 74 -13.45 25.70 41.58
C GLY A 74 -12.06 25.45 40.99
N ASP A 75 -11.97 25.18 39.69
CA ASP A 75 -10.69 24.97 39.02
C ASP A 75 -9.82 26.23 38.99
N THR A 76 -8.52 26.01 38.80
CA THR A 76 -7.56 27.04 38.43
C THR A 76 -7.09 26.77 37.02
N LEU A 77 -7.42 27.68 36.10
CA LEU A 77 -6.97 27.63 34.72
C LEU A 77 -5.50 28.04 34.67
N THR A 78 -4.64 27.15 34.19
CA THR A 78 -3.23 27.39 33.92
C THR A 78 -2.98 27.39 32.42
N VAL A 79 -2.29 28.43 31.97
CA VAL A 79 -2.03 28.74 30.57
C VAL A 79 -0.55 28.92 30.39
N SER A 80 0.07 28.22 29.44
CA SER A 80 1.48 28.39 29.13
C SER A 80 1.72 28.49 27.63
N GLY A 81 2.82 29.13 27.26
CA GLY A 81 3.23 29.24 25.87
C GLY A 81 4.53 30.00 25.71
N THR A 82 4.78 30.46 24.48
CA THR A 82 5.99 31.24 24.15
C THR A 82 5.65 32.61 23.58
N LEU A 83 6.62 33.51 23.71
CA LEU A 83 6.60 34.88 23.21
C LEU A 83 7.85 35.09 22.38
N THR A 84 7.73 35.28 21.07
CA THR A 84 8.87 35.52 20.20
C THR A 84 8.79 36.92 19.61
N ASN A 85 9.75 37.78 19.96
CA ASN A 85 9.84 39.10 19.36
C ASN A 85 10.38 39.00 17.93
N ARG A 86 9.49 39.14 16.94
CA ARG A 86 9.81 39.06 15.51
C ARG A 86 10.27 40.40 14.91
N SER A 87 10.30 41.45 15.72
CA SER A 87 10.75 42.78 15.29
C SER A 87 12.26 42.97 15.47
N LYS A 88 12.79 44.09 14.95
CA LYS A 88 14.20 44.49 15.11
C LYS A 88 14.45 45.32 16.37
N GLU A 89 13.40 45.60 17.15
CA GLU A 89 13.46 46.47 18.32
C GLU A 89 13.24 45.66 19.59
N THR A 90 13.90 46.04 20.69
CA THR A 90 13.60 45.45 22.00
C THR A 90 12.23 45.93 22.48
N VAL A 91 11.38 44.99 22.87
CA VAL A 91 10.12 45.32 23.56
C VAL A 91 10.42 45.54 25.04
N THR A 92 9.97 46.66 25.60
CA THR A 92 10.15 47.02 27.01
C THR A 92 8.81 47.13 27.73
N ASP A 93 8.83 47.02 29.05
CA ASP A 93 7.64 47.07 29.91
C ASP A 93 6.55 46.09 29.46
N ALA A 94 6.97 44.90 29.04
CA ALA A 94 6.08 43.90 28.50
C ALA A 94 5.18 43.30 29.58
N ARG A 95 3.92 43.08 29.23
CA ARG A 95 2.88 42.48 30.09
C ARG A 95 2.14 41.40 29.32
N VAL A 96 2.10 40.21 29.88
CA VAL A 96 1.30 39.11 29.37
C VAL A 96 0.00 39.09 30.17
N ASP A 97 -1.11 39.17 29.45
CA ASP A 97 -2.45 39.23 30.03
C ASP A 97 -3.38 38.21 29.36
N LEU A 98 -4.29 37.67 30.18
CA LEU A 98 -5.41 36.87 29.70
C LEU A 98 -6.59 37.77 29.36
N ARG A 99 -7.36 37.34 28.35
CA ARG A 99 -8.54 38.03 27.83
C ARG A 99 -9.67 37.05 27.65
N VAL A 100 -10.83 37.33 28.24
CA VAL A 100 -12.05 36.53 28.09
C VAL A 100 -13.06 37.37 27.32
N GLY A 101 -13.46 36.87 26.15
CA GLY A 101 -14.44 37.49 25.27
C GLY A 101 -15.87 37.11 25.63
N PRO A 102 -16.85 37.60 24.86
CA PRO A 102 -18.24 37.20 25.04
C PRO A 102 -18.42 35.70 24.75
N ARG A 103 -19.54 35.16 25.27
CA ARG A 103 -20.03 33.84 24.86
C ARG A 103 -20.28 33.83 23.34
N LEU A 104 -19.85 32.75 22.70
CA LEU A 104 -20.05 32.45 21.29
C LEU A 104 -21.27 31.54 21.14
N PHE A 105 -22.17 31.92 20.21
CA PHE A 105 -23.41 31.19 19.96
C PHE A 105 -23.29 30.42 18.64
N GLY A 106 -23.26 29.10 18.76
CA GLY A 106 -23.23 28.19 17.61
C GLY A 106 -21.87 28.11 16.90
N ARG A 107 -21.71 27.06 16.10
CA ARG A 107 -20.43 26.65 15.52
C ARG A 107 -19.85 27.66 14.52
N THR A 108 -20.69 28.39 13.78
CA THR A 108 -20.24 29.42 12.82
C THR A 108 -19.57 30.60 13.50
N SER A 109 -19.98 30.96 14.72
CA SER A 109 -19.32 32.01 15.49
C SER A 109 -17.93 31.60 15.96
N ILE A 110 -17.73 30.31 16.28
CA ILE A 110 -16.43 29.72 16.61
C ILE A 110 -15.50 29.79 15.39
N ASP A 111 -15.96 29.39 14.21
CA ASP A 111 -15.15 29.46 12.99
C ASP A 111 -14.76 30.90 12.66
N THR A 112 -15.71 31.83 12.70
CA THR A 112 -15.45 33.26 12.45
C THR A 112 -14.46 33.84 13.47
N ALA A 113 -14.54 33.42 14.73
CA ALA A 113 -13.62 33.85 15.77
C ALA A 113 -12.21 33.26 15.58
N ALA A 114 -12.10 32.02 15.10
CA ALA A 114 -10.82 31.35 14.82
C ALA A 114 -10.04 32.01 13.67
N GLU A 115 -10.74 32.65 12.73
CA GLU A 115 -10.11 33.35 11.58
C GLU A 115 -9.53 34.73 11.95
N ARG A 116 -9.80 35.25 13.16
CA ARG A 116 -9.36 36.58 13.57
C ARG A 116 -7.87 36.64 13.84
N THR A 117 -7.17 37.50 13.09
CA THR A 117 -5.75 37.78 13.26
C THR A 117 -5.51 39.18 13.80
N GLY A 118 -4.42 39.35 14.56
CA GLY A 118 -4.04 40.63 15.16
C GLY A 118 -5.01 41.13 16.23
N TYR A 119 -4.70 42.26 16.86
CA TYR A 119 -5.50 42.89 17.92
C TYR A 119 -6.26 44.10 17.38
N VAL A 120 -7.53 44.22 17.74
CA VAL A 120 -8.42 45.30 17.33
C VAL A 120 -8.98 45.99 18.59
N PRO A 121 -8.53 47.22 18.90
CA PRO A 121 -9.05 47.99 20.02
C PRO A 121 -10.58 48.14 19.96
N GLY A 122 -11.25 47.97 21.10
CA GLY A 122 -12.72 48.06 21.21
C GLY A 122 -13.48 46.82 20.76
N SER A 123 -12.94 46.03 19.82
CA SER A 123 -13.51 44.73 19.45
C SER A 123 -12.98 43.59 20.31
N ASP A 124 -11.70 43.63 20.69
CA ASP A 124 -11.14 42.63 21.58
C ASP A 124 -11.41 42.97 23.06
N PRO A 125 -11.77 41.97 23.88
CA PRO A 125 -12.11 42.15 25.28
C PRO A 125 -10.94 42.70 26.09
N ALA A 126 -11.23 43.42 27.18
CA ALA A 126 -10.21 43.94 28.08
C ALA A 126 -9.37 42.82 28.73
N ALA A 127 -8.14 43.16 29.11
CA ALA A 127 -7.32 42.28 29.92
C ALA A 127 -7.95 42.08 31.30
N ILE A 128 -7.90 40.87 31.86
CA ILE A 128 -8.31 40.60 33.24
C ILE A 128 -7.47 41.46 34.21
N GLY A 129 -6.17 41.57 33.94
CA GLY A 129 -5.26 42.47 34.63
C GLY A 129 -5.00 42.13 36.11
N GLY A 130 -4.48 43.13 36.83
CA GLY A 130 -4.24 43.05 38.27
C GLY A 130 -3.14 42.06 38.64
N LYS A 131 -3.46 41.10 39.50
CA LYS A 131 -2.51 40.06 39.95
C LYS A 131 -2.33 38.91 38.95
N TYR A 132 -3.09 38.92 37.86
CA TYR A 132 -3.10 37.88 36.83
C TYR A 132 -2.34 38.30 35.56
N THR A 133 -1.47 39.30 35.71
CA THR A 133 -0.58 39.81 34.67
C THR A 133 0.85 39.37 34.96
N LEU A 134 1.54 38.81 33.96
CA LEU A 134 2.97 38.53 34.05
C LEU A 134 3.76 39.72 33.49
N LYS A 135 4.66 40.29 34.30
CA LYS A 135 5.52 41.40 33.88
C LYS A 135 6.87 40.86 33.38
N ILE A 136 7.28 41.32 32.20
CA ILE A 136 8.55 41.03 31.58
C ILE A 136 9.26 42.36 31.33
N ALA A 137 10.44 42.55 31.93
CA ALA A 137 11.12 43.84 31.84
C ALA A 137 11.52 44.19 30.40
N LYS A 138 12.08 43.22 29.68
CA LYS A 138 12.55 43.37 28.29
C LYS A 138 12.44 42.05 27.54
N LEU A 139 12.03 42.12 26.28
CA LEU A 139 12.08 41.02 25.32
C LEU A 139 12.90 41.49 24.10
N PRO A 140 14.22 41.16 24.04
CA PRO A 140 15.07 41.61 22.95
C PRO A 140 14.64 41.09 21.59
N SER A 141 15.08 41.77 20.52
CA SER A 141 14.84 41.38 19.12
C SER A 141 15.24 39.92 18.87
N GLY A 142 14.34 39.13 18.26
CA GLY A 142 14.58 37.73 17.88
C GLY A 142 14.58 36.74 19.05
N ILE A 143 14.36 37.17 20.29
CA ILE A 143 14.38 36.29 21.46
C ILE A 143 12.99 35.70 21.72
N THR A 144 12.98 34.40 22.04
CA THR A 144 11.82 33.66 22.53
C THR A 144 11.88 33.54 24.05
N GLN A 145 10.75 33.78 24.72
CA GLN A 145 10.60 33.61 26.16
C GLN A 145 9.32 32.84 26.50
N ASN A 146 9.42 31.90 27.43
CA ASN A 146 8.27 31.13 27.92
C ASN A 146 7.47 31.94 28.95
N PHE A 147 6.16 31.73 28.99
CA PHE A 147 5.30 32.27 30.03
C PHE A 147 4.38 31.20 30.61
N THR A 148 3.96 31.41 31.86
CA THR A 148 2.89 30.67 32.52
C THR A 148 2.03 31.65 33.32
N LEU A 149 0.72 31.54 33.20
CA LEU A 149 -0.27 32.30 33.96
C LEU A 149 -1.29 31.34 34.58
N SER A 150 -1.69 31.61 35.82
CA SER A 150 -2.73 30.83 36.51
C SER A 150 -3.83 31.75 37.05
N VAL A 151 -5.07 31.45 36.72
CA VAL A 151 -6.26 32.21 37.12
C VAL A 151 -7.34 31.26 37.66
N PRO A 152 -7.83 31.47 38.89
CA PRO A 152 -9.02 30.78 39.37
C PRO A 152 -10.20 31.05 38.44
N VAL A 153 -10.93 30.01 38.04
CA VAL A 153 -11.97 30.12 37.01
C VAL A 153 -13.09 31.09 37.42
N GLY A 154 -13.41 31.18 38.72
CA GLY A 154 -14.34 32.17 39.26
C GLY A 154 -13.90 33.64 39.13
N LYS A 155 -12.72 33.91 38.54
CA LYS A 155 -12.21 35.26 38.20
C LYS A 155 -12.19 35.55 36.71
N LEU A 156 -12.61 34.59 35.88
CA LEU A 156 -12.71 34.75 34.43
C LEU A 156 -14.00 35.47 34.00
N GLY A 157 -14.97 35.66 34.90
CA GLY A 157 -16.24 36.32 34.58
C GLY A 157 -17.12 35.48 33.65
N LEU A 158 -17.13 34.15 33.85
CA LEU A 158 -17.95 33.22 33.09
C LEU A 158 -19.33 33.12 33.77
N ASP A 159 -20.33 33.78 33.19
CA ASP A 159 -21.67 33.84 33.76
C ASP A 159 -22.46 32.57 33.40
N ASP A 160 -22.78 32.37 32.13
CA ASP A 160 -23.58 31.23 31.66
C ASP A 160 -22.72 30.10 31.09
N ALA A 161 -23.23 28.86 31.12
CA ALA A 161 -22.62 27.75 30.41
C ALA A 161 -22.56 28.03 28.89
N GLY A 162 -21.49 27.58 28.24
CA GLY A 162 -21.28 27.74 26.80
C GLY A 162 -19.82 27.94 26.44
N VAL A 163 -19.59 28.35 25.20
CA VAL A 163 -18.24 28.57 24.66
C VAL A 163 -17.87 30.04 24.79
N TYR A 164 -16.71 30.35 25.36
CA TYR A 164 -16.17 31.71 25.41
C TYR A 164 -14.96 31.84 24.51
N GLN A 165 -14.82 32.99 23.85
CA GLN A 165 -13.53 33.33 23.23
C GLN A 165 -12.51 33.58 24.34
N PHE A 166 -11.33 32.99 24.21
CA PHE A 166 -10.23 33.17 25.14
C PHE A 166 -8.98 33.63 24.40
N GLY A 167 -8.10 34.39 25.04
CA GLY A 167 -6.85 34.78 24.40
C GLY A 167 -5.77 35.19 25.38
N VAL A 168 -4.54 35.08 24.91
CA VAL A 168 -3.35 35.59 25.58
C VAL A 168 -2.80 36.72 24.74
N SER A 169 -2.56 37.87 25.35
CA SER A 169 -1.96 39.01 24.67
C SER A 169 -0.69 39.45 25.36
N LEU A 170 0.26 39.96 24.58
CA LEU A 170 1.41 40.69 25.07
C LEU A 170 1.26 42.16 24.73
N SER A 171 1.23 43.01 25.75
CA SER A 171 1.32 44.46 25.63
C SER A 171 2.72 44.93 25.98
N GLY A 172 3.17 46.05 25.43
CA GLY A 172 4.48 46.63 25.74
C GLY A 172 4.77 47.88 24.92
N GLN A 173 6.02 48.31 24.95
CA GLN A 173 6.52 49.49 24.25
C GLN A 173 7.71 49.15 23.37
N THR A 174 7.95 49.96 22.35
CA THR A 174 9.12 49.86 21.46
C THR A 174 9.77 51.23 21.34
N SER A 175 11.02 51.31 20.87
CA SER A 175 11.69 52.61 20.69
C SER A 175 10.94 53.53 19.72
N ARG A 176 10.30 52.95 18.70
CA ARG A 176 9.48 53.69 17.72
C ARG A 176 8.10 54.09 18.26
N VAL A 177 7.54 53.31 19.19
CA VAL A 177 6.23 53.55 19.79
C VAL A 177 6.36 53.50 21.32
N PRO A 178 6.69 54.64 21.96
CA PRO A 178 7.03 54.72 23.39
C PRO A 178 5.77 54.87 24.28
N TYR A 179 4.69 54.17 23.93
CA TYR A 179 3.48 54.06 24.73
C TYR A 179 2.98 52.62 24.69
N GLU A 180 2.23 52.22 25.71
CA GLU A 180 1.73 50.85 25.83
C GLU A 180 0.72 50.54 24.71
N GLN A 181 0.95 49.42 24.02
CA GLN A 181 0.05 48.87 23.02
C GLN A 181 0.14 47.34 23.02
N VAL A 182 -0.88 46.68 22.48
CA VAL A 182 -0.83 45.22 22.25
C VAL A 182 0.07 44.93 21.06
N LEU A 183 1.13 44.18 21.31
CA LEU A 183 2.18 43.83 20.35
C LEU A 183 2.05 42.40 19.82
N GLY A 184 1.27 41.56 20.50
CA GLY A 184 0.96 40.18 20.11
C GLY A 184 -0.32 39.68 20.75
N ILE A 185 -1.05 38.80 20.08
CA ILE A 185 -2.23 38.12 20.62
C ILE A 185 -2.42 36.76 19.97
N GLU A 186 -2.72 35.75 20.79
CA GLU A 186 -3.15 34.42 20.38
C GLU A 186 -4.54 34.13 20.94
N ARG A 187 -5.41 33.52 20.14
CA ARG A 187 -6.82 33.27 20.50
C ARG A 187 -7.14 31.80 20.46
N THR A 188 -7.99 31.37 21.38
CA THR A 188 -8.54 30.03 21.44
C THR A 188 -9.95 30.10 22.04
N PHE A 189 -10.49 28.95 22.43
CA PHE A 189 -11.81 28.83 23.03
C PHE A 189 -11.71 28.27 24.44
N LEU A 190 -12.69 28.62 25.26
CA LEU A 190 -12.86 28.07 26.60
C LEU A 190 -14.28 27.52 26.72
N PRO A 191 -14.47 26.19 26.54
CA PRO A 191 -15.75 25.57 26.82
C PRO A 191 -15.98 25.55 28.34
N TRP A 192 -17.12 26.07 28.77
CA TRP A 192 -17.46 26.25 30.18
C TRP A 192 -18.83 25.67 30.49
N GLN A 193 -18.90 24.87 31.55
CA GLN A 193 -20.15 24.40 32.13
C GLN A 193 -20.07 24.48 33.66
N GLN A 194 -21.17 24.87 34.30
CA GLN A 194 -21.21 25.00 35.75
C GLN A 194 -21.47 23.67 36.45
N ASN A 195 -22.34 22.84 35.87
CA ASN A 195 -22.77 21.54 36.34
C ASN A 195 -22.78 20.56 35.15
N GLU A 196 -23.03 19.28 35.41
CA GLU A 196 -23.31 18.29 34.36
C GLU A 196 -24.44 18.78 33.44
N SER A 197 -24.39 18.39 32.17
CA SER A 197 -25.44 18.72 31.22
C SER A 197 -26.58 17.72 31.31
N ASP A 198 -27.81 18.22 31.45
CA ASP A 198 -29.04 17.41 31.42
C ASP A 198 -29.32 16.83 30.01
N SER A 199 -28.67 17.37 28.98
CA SER A 199 -28.76 16.90 27.58
C SER A 199 -27.37 16.57 27.06
N ARG A 200 -27.18 15.36 26.52
CA ARG A 200 -25.88 14.89 26.03
C ARG A 200 -26.00 14.41 24.60
N THR A 201 -25.22 15.04 23.72
CA THR A 201 -25.06 14.59 22.34
C THR A 201 -24.34 13.24 22.32
N ARG A 202 -24.89 12.27 21.59
CA ARG A 202 -24.20 10.99 21.34
C ARG A 202 -23.08 11.21 20.33
N ILE A 203 -21.84 10.90 20.69
CA ILE A 203 -20.68 11.00 19.80
C ILE A 203 -20.10 9.63 19.53
N THR A 204 -19.96 9.31 18.25
CA THR A 204 -19.15 8.20 17.76
C THR A 204 -17.86 8.74 17.17
N TYR A 205 -16.71 8.26 17.64
CA TYR A 205 -15.42 8.62 17.09
C TYR A 205 -14.76 7.41 16.44
N LEU A 206 -14.47 7.49 15.14
CA LEU A 206 -13.76 6.43 14.43
C LEU A 206 -12.26 6.50 14.76
N TRP A 207 -11.67 5.35 15.07
CA TRP A 207 -10.26 5.22 15.37
C TRP A 207 -9.57 4.31 14.34
N PRO A 208 -8.95 4.90 13.29
CA PRO A 208 -8.48 4.13 12.15
C PRO A 208 -7.11 3.47 12.39
N LEU A 209 -7.05 2.14 12.26
CA LEU A 209 -5.82 1.36 12.16
C LEU A 209 -5.62 0.89 10.72
N ILE A 210 -5.03 1.80 9.94
CA ILE A 210 -4.76 1.63 8.51
C ILE A 210 -3.29 1.96 8.27
N ALA A 211 -2.64 1.23 7.37
CA ALA A 211 -1.26 1.48 6.94
C ALA A 211 -1.14 1.41 5.42
N SER A 212 -0.03 1.88 4.87
CA SER A 212 0.30 1.63 3.46
C SER A 212 0.60 0.15 3.22
N ALA A 213 0.47 -0.30 1.96
CA ALA A 213 0.88 -1.64 1.58
C ALA A 213 2.42 -1.78 1.64
N HIS A 214 2.92 -2.59 2.59
CA HIS A 214 4.35 -2.92 2.71
C HIS A 214 4.66 -4.34 2.18
N LEU A 215 3.66 -5.22 2.09
CA LEU A 215 3.85 -6.60 1.66
C LEU A 215 3.77 -6.74 0.13
N THR A 216 4.74 -7.45 -0.43
CA THR A 216 4.80 -7.74 -1.88
C THR A 216 4.03 -9.03 -2.22
N ALA A 217 3.96 -9.39 -3.51
CA ALA A 217 3.50 -10.71 -3.93
C ALA A 217 4.57 -11.81 -3.75
N GLU A 218 5.82 -11.44 -3.45
CA GLU A 218 6.94 -12.37 -3.40
C GLU A 218 6.96 -13.21 -2.13
N THR A 219 7.21 -14.50 -2.32
CA THR A 219 7.47 -15.46 -1.25
C THR A 219 8.79 -16.18 -1.50
N GLY A 220 9.47 -16.57 -0.43
CA GLY A 220 10.67 -17.41 -0.50
C GLY A 220 10.40 -18.72 -1.23
N SER A 221 11.44 -19.26 -1.87
CA SER A 221 11.42 -20.59 -2.51
C SER A 221 11.55 -21.73 -1.48
N ASP A 222 11.19 -21.48 -0.22
CA ASP A 222 11.16 -22.47 0.85
C ASP A 222 9.77 -23.12 0.97
N GLU A 223 9.68 -24.19 1.74
CA GLU A 223 8.39 -24.86 1.99
C GLU A 223 7.42 -23.95 2.75
N GLN A 224 7.93 -23.04 3.58
CA GLN A 224 7.16 -22.10 4.39
C GLN A 224 6.65 -20.88 3.62
N GLN A 225 7.11 -20.67 2.38
CA GLN A 225 6.78 -19.50 1.57
C GLN A 225 7.00 -18.18 2.30
N THR A 226 8.21 -18.01 2.82
CA THR A 226 8.56 -16.87 3.67
C THR A 226 8.19 -15.54 2.97
N PRO A 227 7.28 -14.73 3.54
CA PRO A 227 6.79 -13.51 2.90
C PRO A 227 7.89 -12.45 2.76
N VAL A 228 7.82 -11.67 1.67
CA VAL A 228 8.76 -10.58 1.38
C VAL A 228 8.07 -9.22 1.47
N PHE A 229 8.60 -8.37 2.35
CA PHE A 229 8.23 -6.97 2.50
C PHE A 229 9.10 -6.08 1.59
N ALA A 230 8.51 -4.99 1.11
CA ALA A 230 9.19 -4.00 0.27
C ALA A 230 10.23 -3.18 1.06
N ASP A 231 9.98 -2.98 2.35
CA ASP A 231 10.76 -2.16 3.27
C ASP A 231 10.48 -2.59 4.73
N ASP A 232 11.16 -1.94 5.68
CA ASP A 232 10.99 -2.15 7.13
C ASP A 232 10.14 -1.03 7.78
N ASP A 233 9.45 -0.18 7.01
CA ASP A 233 8.78 1.01 7.54
C ASP A 233 7.60 0.64 8.45
N LEU A 234 6.88 -0.45 8.15
CA LEU A 234 5.84 -0.98 9.04
C LEU A 234 6.41 -1.29 10.43
N ALA A 235 7.64 -1.84 10.52
CA ALA A 235 8.26 -2.11 11.81
C ALA A 235 8.51 -0.83 12.62
N ALA A 236 8.84 0.28 11.96
CA ALA A 236 9.01 1.58 12.61
C ALA A 236 7.69 2.15 13.13
N GLU A 237 6.56 1.89 12.46
CA GLU A 237 5.24 2.32 12.95
C GLU A 237 4.75 1.50 14.16
N LEU A 238 5.18 0.24 14.28
CA LEU A 238 4.83 -0.68 15.38
C LEU A 238 5.76 -0.53 16.60
N ALA A 239 6.96 0.01 16.41
CA ALA A 239 7.94 0.21 17.49
C ALA A 239 7.45 1.26 18.50
N PRO A 240 7.99 1.29 19.73
CA PRO A 240 7.62 2.30 20.74
C PRO A 240 7.73 3.74 20.21
N GLY A 241 6.66 4.52 20.34
CA GLY A 241 6.57 5.88 19.80
C GLY A 241 6.23 5.95 18.30
N GLY A 242 6.15 4.80 17.63
CA GLY A 242 5.65 4.66 16.28
C GLY A 242 4.16 4.98 16.19
N ARG A 243 3.70 5.33 14.99
CA ARG A 243 2.33 5.79 14.75
C ARG A 243 1.28 4.77 15.19
N LEU A 244 1.41 3.51 14.76
CA LEU A 244 0.44 2.46 15.07
C LEU A 244 0.53 2.04 16.54
N GLU A 245 1.71 2.07 17.15
CA GLU A 245 1.88 1.84 18.58
C GLU A 245 1.16 2.91 19.42
N GLN A 246 1.31 4.18 19.05
CA GLN A 246 0.61 5.29 19.70
C GLN A 246 -0.91 5.21 19.50
N MET A 247 -1.37 4.81 18.30
CA MET A 247 -2.80 4.60 18.06
C MET A 247 -3.39 3.52 18.97
N VAL A 248 -2.70 2.37 19.15
CA VAL A 248 -3.19 1.30 20.03
C VAL A 248 -3.16 1.71 21.51
N SER A 249 -2.04 2.28 21.97
CA SER A 249 -1.85 2.62 23.38
C SER A 249 -2.78 3.73 23.89
N LEU A 250 -3.13 4.69 23.03
CA LEU A 250 -4.11 5.74 23.31
C LEU A 250 -5.55 5.22 23.15
N GLY A 251 -5.84 4.53 22.05
CA GLY A 251 -7.20 4.07 21.73
C GLY A 251 -7.81 3.15 22.79
N ARG A 252 -7.00 2.27 23.42
CA ARG A 252 -7.46 1.34 24.46
C ARG A 252 -8.06 2.01 25.72
N GLN A 253 -7.90 3.32 25.88
CA GLN A 253 -8.40 4.10 27.03
C GLN A 253 -9.56 5.03 26.64
N LEU A 254 -10.08 4.89 25.42
CA LEU A 254 -11.04 5.80 24.83
C LEU A 254 -12.27 5.04 24.33
N PRO A 255 -13.48 5.60 24.46
CA PRO A 255 -14.69 4.98 23.93
C PRO A 255 -14.80 5.24 22.41
N VAL A 256 -14.03 4.49 21.62
CA VAL A 256 -13.93 4.65 20.17
C VAL A 256 -14.47 3.43 19.41
N THR A 257 -14.83 3.61 18.14
CA THR A 257 -15.01 2.48 17.22
C THR A 257 -13.72 2.24 16.45
N TRP A 258 -13.12 1.07 16.62
CA TRP A 258 -11.93 0.68 15.88
C TRP A 258 -12.28 0.40 14.42
N VAL A 259 -11.62 1.10 13.48
CA VAL A 259 -11.79 0.88 12.05
C VAL A 259 -10.48 0.32 11.49
N ILE A 260 -10.45 -0.97 11.20
CA ILE A 260 -9.21 -1.70 10.93
C ILE A 260 -9.16 -2.13 9.46
N ASP A 261 -8.01 -1.91 8.81
CA ASP A 261 -7.69 -2.57 7.55
C ASP A 261 -7.16 -3.99 7.82
N PRO A 262 -7.84 -5.05 7.35
CA PRO A 262 -7.36 -6.41 7.51
C PRO A 262 -5.98 -6.67 6.90
N ASP A 263 -5.55 -5.89 5.90
CA ASP A 263 -4.21 -6.04 5.31
C ASP A 263 -3.10 -5.68 6.31
N LEU A 264 -3.34 -4.68 7.16
CA LEU A 264 -2.43 -4.35 8.26
C LEU A 264 -2.28 -5.57 9.18
N LEU A 265 -3.39 -6.19 9.60
CA LEU A 265 -3.34 -7.35 10.48
C LEU A 265 -2.59 -8.53 9.84
N ALA A 266 -2.88 -8.83 8.58
CA ALA A 266 -2.18 -9.88 7.83
C ALA A 266 -0.67 -9.60 7.71
N GLY A 267 -0.30 -8.34 7.47
CA GLY A 267 1.09 -7.89 7.45
C GLY A 267 1.79 -8.08 8.79
N VAL A 268 1.17 -7.64 9.89
CA VAL A 268 1.77 -7.79 11.22
C VAL A 268 1.83 -9.25 11.66
N ASP A 269 0.80 -10.08 11.38
CA ASP A 269 0.85 -11.52 11.63
C ASP A 269 2.02 -12.19 10.89
N ALA A 270 2.23 -11.84 9.62
CA ALA A 270 3.38 -12.31 8.85
C ALA A 270 4.71 -11.91 9.50
N MET A 271 4.81 -10.70 10.05
CA MET A 271 6.00 -10.24 10.76
C MET A 271 6.26 -10.98 12.09
N THR A 272 5.26 -11.64 12.69
CA THR A 272 5.47 -12.46 13.91
C THR A 272 6.26 -13.75 13.63
N LYS A 273 6.29 -14.17 12.37
CA LYS A 273 6.95 -15.38 11.86
C LYS A 273 8.29 -15.01 11.18
N SER A 274 8.90 -15.96 10.49
CA SER A 274 10.03 -15.66 9.60
C SER A 274 9.52 -14.85 8.41
N TYR A 275 10.16 -13.71 8.11
CA TYR A 275 9.87 -12.88 6.94
C TYR A 275 11.17 -12.29 6.40
N ARG A 276 11.12 -11.75 5.18
CA ARG A 276 12.25 -11.06 4.54
C ARG A 276 11.88 -9.65 4.15
N VAL A 277 12.90 -8.80 4.01
CA VAL A 277 12.76 -7.40 3.62
C VAL A 277 13.66 -7.15 2.42
N ARG A 278 13.16 -6.44 1.41
CA ARG A 278 13.94 -6.06 0.24
C ARG A 278 14.92 -4.95 0.56
N VAL A 279 16.16 -5.12 0.11
CA VAL A 279 17.24 -4.12 0.20
C VAL A 279 18.00 -4.14 -1.12
N GLY A 280 17.74 -3.12 -1.95
CA GLY A 280 18.17 -3.12 -3.36
C GLY A 280 17.60 -4.32 -4.11
N ASP A 281 18.45 -5.05 -4.82
CA ASP A 281 18.07 -6.25 -5.59
C ASP A 281 18.13 -7.55 -4.78
N THR A 282 18.39 -7.44 -3.47
CA THR A 282 18.48 -8.61 -2.57
C THR A 282 17.43 -8.53 -1.47
N THR A 283 17.29 -9.62 -0.72
CA THR A 283 16.45 -9.65 0.48
C THR A 283 17.28 -10.04 1.68
N ILE A 284 16.97 -9.48 2.84
CA ILE A 284 17.56 -9.85 4.14
C ILE A 284 16.48 -10.40 5.06
N ALA A 285 16.88 -11.17 6.09
CA ALA A 285 15.95 -11.64 7.10
C ALA A 285 15.42 -10.47 7.94
N GLY A 286 14.11 -10.40 8.12
CA GLY A 286 13.46 -9.45 9.01
C GLY A 286 13.78 -9.73 10.48
N LYS A 287 13.86 -8.67 11.29
CA LYS A 287 14.35 -8.74 12.68
C LYS A 287 13.32 -8.31 13.74
N ASN A 288 12.16 -7.83 13.31
CA ASN A 288 11.19 -7.16 14.17
C ASN A 288 10.04 -8.05 14.67
N GLN A 289 10.27 -9.37 14.78
CA GLN A 289 9.25 -10.34 15.22
C GLN A 289 8.72 -10.03 16.62
N VAL A 290 9.61 -9.60 17.53
CA VAL A 290 9.23 -9.28 18.92
C VAL A 290 8.34 -8.05 18.95
N VAL A 291 8.66 -7.01 18.16
CA VAL A 291 7.86 -5.79 18.05
C VAL A 291 6.47 -6.10 17.50
N ALA A 292 6.38 -6.88 16.43
CA ALA A 292 5.11 -7.30 15.83
C ALA A 292 4.23 -8.08 16.82
N LYS A 293 4.80 -9.06 17.53
CA LYS A 293 4.08 -9.83 18.57
C LYS A 293 3.57 -8.94 19.69
N GLN A 294 4.43 -8.05 20.20
CA GLN A 294 4.06 -7.15 21.28
C GLN A 294 2.91 -6.21 20.85
N TRP A 295 2.97 -5.67 19.65
CA TRP A 295 1.92 -4.80 19.12
C TRP A 295 0.59 -5.54 18.94
N LEU A 296 0.60 -6.76 18.37
CA LEU A 296 -0.62 -7.56 18.22
C LEU A 296 -1.25 -7.90 19.57
N THR A 297 -0.46 -8.33 20.56
CA THR A 297 -0.98 -8.59 21.91
C THR A 297 -1.60 -7.34 22.54
N GLN A 298 -1.02 -6.16 22.31
CA GLN A 298 -1.62 -4.91 22.80
C GLN A 298 -2.92 -4.57 22.07
N LEU A 299 -2.98 -4.79 20.76
CA LEU A 299 -4.18 -4.56 19.96
C LEU A 299 -5.31 -5.52 20.36
N GLU A 300 -5.03 -6.83 20.46
CA GLU A 300 -5.97 -7.84 20.95
C GLU A 300 -6.58 -7.44 22.29
N SER A 301 -5.75 -7.00 23.24
CA SER A 301 -6.21 -6.51 24.54
C SER A 301 -7.01 -5.22 24.43
N ALA A 302 -6.72 -4.35 23.46
CA ALA A 302 -7.41 -3.07 23.29
C ALA A 302 -8.81 -3.24 22.70
N VAL A 303 -9.02 -4.24 21.82
CA VAL A 303 -10.30 -4.42 21.11
C VAL A 303 -11.22 -5.46 21.73
N ALA A 304 -10.80 -6.16 22.78
CA ALA A 304 -11.50 -7.33 23.31
C ALA A 304 -12.98 -7.07 23.69
N ASP A 305 -13.25 -5.89 24.25
CA ASP A 305 -14.60 -5.46 24.67
C ASP A 305 -15.19 -4.35 23.77
N ASP A 306 -14.46 -3.95 22.72
CA ASP A 306 -14.83 -2.83 21.84
C ASP A 306 -15.47 -3.29 20.53
N LYS A 307 -16.11 -2.35 19.83
CA LYS A 307 -16.62 -2.58 18.47
C LYS A 307 -15.51 -2.42 17.44
N VAL A 308 -15.36 -3.44 16.61
CA VAL A 308 -14.46 -3.46 15.46
C VAL A 308 -15.25 -3.41 14.16
N VAL A 309 -14.95 -2.43 13.33
CA VAL A 309 -15.39 -2.34 11.94
C VAL A 309 -14.20 -2.70 11.05
N ALA A 310 -14.36 -3.73 10.23
CA ALA A 310 -13.35 -4.17 9.28
C ALA A 310 -13.62 -3.53 7.93
N LEU A 311 -12.61 -2.86 7.38
CA LEU A 311 -12.63 -2.42 5.99
C LEU A 311 -12.43 -3.62 5.06
N PRO A 312 -12.78 -3.52 3.76
CA PRO A 312 -12.34 -4.52 2.80
C PRO A 312 -10.81 -4.59 2.79
N PHE A 313 -10.27 -5.81 2.61
CA PHE A 313 -8.84 -6.08 2.67
C PHE A 313 -8.02 -5.16 1.75
N ALA A 314 -7.01 -4.50 2.33
CA ALA A 314 -6.12 -3.53 1.68
C ALA A 314 -6.79 -2.22 1.25
N ASP A 315 -7.95 -1.92 1.83
CA ASP A 315 -8.71 -0.69 1.65
C ASP A 315 -8.84 -0.24 0.18
N PRO A 316 -9.56 -0.99 -0.68
CA PRO A 316 -9.71 -0.66 -2.10
C PRO A 316 -10.34 0.72 -2.33
N ASP A 317 -9.83 1.44 -3.31
CA ASP A 317 -10.32 2.77 -3.65
C ASP A 317 -11.66 2.73 -4.40
N LEU A 318 -12.75 2.85 -3.64
CA LEU A 318 -14.12 2.80 -4.13
C LEU A 318 -14.42 3.84 -5.22
N ALA A 319 -13.87 5.05 -5.12
CA ALA A 319 -14.11 6.10 -6.10
C ALA A 319 -13.32 5.87 -7.39
N SER A 320 -12.09 5.39 -7.29
CA SER A 320 -11.33 4.95 -8.46
C SER A 320 -12.01 3.78 -9.17
N LEU A 321 -12.50 2.79 -8.41
CA LEU A 321 -13.29 1.69 -8.95
C LEU A 321 -14.56 2.19 -9.64
N ALA A 322 -15.35 3.04 -8.99
CA ALA A 322 -16.59 3.58 -9.54
C ALA A 322 -16.40 4.37 -10.83
N HIS A 323 -15.42 5.29 -10.85
CA HIS A 323 -15.23 6.20 -11.98
C HIS A 323 -14.39 5.59 -13.11
N ARG A 324 -13.46 4.68 -12.81
CA ARG A 324 -12.42 4.22 -13.76
C ARG A 324 -12.37 2.71 -13.94
N GLY A 325 -12.78 1.93 -12.94
CA GLY A 325 -12.69 0.47 -12.91
C GLY A 325 -14.00 -0.26 -13.27
N LYS A 326 -15.18 0.35 -13.05
CA LYS A 326 -16.50 -0.32 -13.20
C LYS A 326 -16.71 -0.96 -14.57
N ASN A 327 -16.16 -0.36 -15.63
CA ASN A 327 -16.27 -0.86 -17.01
C ASN A 327 -15.18 -1.87 -17.40
N VAL A 328 -14.24 -2.17 -16.50
CA VAL A 328 -13.23 -3.21 -16.69
C VAL A 328 -13.75 -4.51 -16.09
N SER A 329 -13.90 -5.54 -16.92
CA SER A 329 -14.44 -6.84 -16.50
C SER A 329 -13.63 -7.44 -15.35
N GLY A 330 -14.31 -7.90 -14.31
CA GLY A 330 -13.68 -8.53 -13.12
C GLY A 330 -13.31 -7.55 -12.00
N SER A 331 -13.28 -6.23 -12.24
CA SER A 331 -12.85 -5.27 -11.20
C SER A 331 -13.75 -5.26 -9.96
N LEU A 332 -15.07 -5.39 -10.11
CA LEU A 332 -15.98 -5.48 -8.96
C LEU A 332 -15.85 -6.79 -8.19
N SER A 333 -15.49 -7.89 -8.85
CA SER A 333 -15.26 -9.17 -8.19
C SER A 333 -14.06 -9.13 -7.26
N HIS A 334 -13.03 -8.32 -7.56
CA HIS A 334 -11.92 -8.10 -6.64
C HIS A 334 -12.34 -7.35 -5.38
N LEU A 335 -13.22 -6.35 -5.51
CA LEU A 335 -13.76 -5.66 -4.34
C LEU A 335 -14.58 -6.63 -3.46
N GLN A 336 -15.43 -7.46 -4.07
CA GLN A 336 -16.18 -8.48 -3.34
C GLN A 336 -15.25 -9.45 -2.60
N ASN A 337 -14.21 -9.95 -3.27
CA ASN A 337 -13.21 -10.82 -2.64
C ASN A 337 -12.52 -10.13 -1.45
N ALA A 338 -12.11 -8.87 -1.60
CA ALA A 338 -11.51 -8.08 -0.53
C ALA A 338 -12.44 -7.94 0.68
N THR A 339 -13.75 -7.79 0.47
CA THR A 339 -14.74 -7.78 1.57
C THR A 339 -14.91 -9.16 2.20
N GLU A 340 -14.99 -10.23 1.40
CA GLU A 340 -15.18 -11.60 1.89
C GLU A 340 -14.02 -12.07 2.78
N VAL A 341 -12.77 -11.70 2.47
CA VAL A 341 -11.60 -12.08 3.27
C VAL A 341 -11.37 -11.19 4.51
N ALA A 342 -12.11 -10.08 4.65
CA ALA A 342 -11.95 -9.15 5.77
C ALA A 342 -12.31 -9.78 7.13
N SER A 343 -13.52 -10.33 7.25
CA SER A 343 -14.00 -10.97 8.50
C SER A 343 -13.10 -12.10 8.98
N PRO A 344 -12.77 -13.13 8.16
CA PRO A 344 -11.94 -14.23 8.62
C PRO A 344 -10.52 -13.78 8.99
N THR A 345 -9.96 -12.76 8.34
CA THR A 345 -8.64 -12.22 8.70
C THR A 345 -8.66 -11.59 10.09
N VAL A 346 -9.65 -10.74 10.38
CA VAL A 346 -9.79 -10.09 11.69
C VAL A 346 -10.12 -11.12 12.78
N GLU A 347 -11.04 -12.05 12.53
CA GLU A 347 -11.40 -13.10 13.51
C GLU A 347 -10.22 -14.02 13.83
N THR A 348 -9.39 -14.34 12.82
CA THR A 348 -8.21 -15.19 13.00
C THR A 348 -7.14 -14.50 13.83
N VAL A 349 -6.88 -13.21 13.59
CA VAL A 349 -5.78 -12.47 14.23
C VAL A 349 -6.18 -11.87 15.58
N LEU A 350 -7.39 -11.30 15.69
CA LEU A 350 -7.83 -10.56 16.88
C LEU A 350 -8.83 -11.32 17.75
N HIS A 351 -9.34 -12.47 17.28
CA HIS A 351 -10.31 -13.31 18.01
C HIS A 351 -11.63 -12.60 18.35
N VAL A 352 -11.96 -11.52 17.64
CA VAL A 352 -13.22 -10.78 17.74
C VAL A 352 -13.95 -10.79 16.40
N LYS A 353 -15.28 -10.78 16.44
CA LYS A 353 -16.11 -10.71 15.22
C LYS A 353 -16.29 -9.25 14.79
N PRO A 354 -15.76 -8.83 13.63
CA PRO A 354 -15.95 -7.47 13.16
C PRO A 354 -17.34 -7.27 12.51
N SER A 355 -17.74 -6.02 12.36
CA SER A 355 -18.73 -5.62 11.37
C SER A 355 -18.04 -5.32 10.03
N THR A 356 -18.54 -5.90 8.94
CA THR A 356 -18.10 -5.65 7.55
C THR A 356 -19.14 -4.88 6.73
N ASP A 357 -20.18 -4.36 7.39
CA ASP A 357 -21.34 -3.74 6.72
C ASP A 357 -21.10 -2.26 6.31
N PHE A 358 -19.88 -1.77 6.51
CA PHE A 358 -19.50 -0.39 6.27
C PHE A 358 -18.53 -0.25 5.10
N ALA A 359 -18.83 0.67 4.20
CA ALA A 359 -17.90 1.17 3.20
C ALA A 359 -17.46 2.59 3.55
N TRP A 360 -16.16 2.87 3.49
CA TRP A 360 -15.62 4.20 3.83
C TRP A 360 -14.86 4.82 2.64
N PRO A 361 -15.57 5.50 1.72
CA PRO A 361 -14.96 6.29 0.66
C PRO A 361 -13.97 7.34 1.20
N VAL A 362 -12.94 7.65 0.42
CA VAL A 362 -11.91 8.63 0.80
C VAL A 362 -12.54 9.99 1.10
N GLU A 363 -12.21 10.53 2.29
CA GLU A 363 -12.80 11.75 2.85
C GLU A 363 -14.33 11.75 3.00
N GLY A 364 -14.98 10.58 2.93
CA GLY A 364 -16.44 10.48 2.92
C GLY A 364 -17.10 11.13 1.69
N ALA A 365 -16.31 11.34 0.62
CA ALA A 365 -16.80 11.92 -0.62
C ALA A 365 -17.54 10.86 -1.44
N ILE A 366 -18.81 11.12 -1.74
CA ILE A 366 -19.71 10.17 -2.40
C ILE A 366 -20.38 10.78 -3.63
N ASP A 367 -20.76 9.90 -4.55
CA ASP A 367 -21.71 10.14 -5.63
C ASP A 367 -22.48 8.83 -5.91
N PRO A 368 -23.50 8.79 -6.79
CA PRO A 368 -24.29 7.59 -7.00
C PRO A 368 -23.46 6.39 -7.46
N SER A 369 -22.43 6.60 -8.28
CA SER A 369 -21.58 5.52 -8.77
C SER A 369 -20.68 4.93 -7.68
N ILE A 370 -20.23 5.76 -6.73
CA ILE A 370 -19.47 5.33 -5.55
C ILE A 370 -20.35 4.50 -4.62
N VAL A 371 -21.59 4.95 -4.39
CA VAL A 371 -22.58 4.23 -3.57
C VAL A 371 -22.94 2.89 -4.22
N ASP A 372 -23.16 2.84 -5.54
CA ASP A 372 -23.40 1.60 -6.28
C ASP A 372 -22.25 0.59 -6.08
N VAL A 373 -21.00 1.05 -6.16
CA VAL A 373 -19.82 0.17 -5.98
C VAL A 373 -19.72 -0.31 -4.54
N ALA A 374 -19.88 0.58 -3.56
CA ALA A 374 -19.87 0.23 -2.14
C ALA A 374 -20.91 -0.86 -1.81
N THR A 375 -22.14 -0.68 -2.27
CA THR A 375 -23.25 -1.61 -2.03
C THR A 375 -23.12 -2.92 -2.79
N SER A 376 -22.51 -2.91 -4.00
CA SER A 376 -22.22 -4.14 -4.75
C SER A 376 -21.29 -5.10 -4.03
N ALA A 377 -20.51 -4.60 -3.06
CA ALA A 377 -19.58 -5.36 -2.25
C ALA A 377 -20.17 -5.80 -0.90
N GLY A 378 -21.46 -5.57 -0.66
CA GLY A 378 -22.19 -6.03 0.52
C GLY A 378 -22.35 -5.00 1.65
N ALA A 379 -21.87 -3.77 1.50
CA ALA A 379 -22.03 -2.73 2.51
C ALA A 379 -23.42 -2.05 2.40
N HIS A 380 -24.21 -2.08 3.47
CA HIS A 380 -25.47 -1.34 3.56
C HIS A 380 -25.27 0.06 4.16
N ASN A 381 -24.13 0.29 4.82
CA ASN A 381 -23.78 1.57 5.43
C ASN A 381 -22.58 2.21 4.70
N VAL A 382 -22.72 3.46 4.25
CA VAL A 382 -21.65 4.22 3.59
C VAL A 382 -21.24 5.39 4.47
N ILE A 383 -20.00 5.39 4.97
CA ILE A 383 -19.46 6.49 5.78
C ILE A 383 -19.18 7.67 4.86
N ALA A 384 -20.03 8.69 4.93
CA ALA A 384 -19.95 9.92 4.15
C ALA A 384 -19.55 11.10 5.05
N ARG A 385 -19.29 12.27 4.46
CA ARG A 385 -19.01 13.51 5.21
C ARG A 385 -19.99 14.62 4.82
N SER A 386 -20.34 15.46 5.78
CA SER A 386 -21.36 16.52 5.60
C SER A 386 -20.99 17.63 4.60
N ASP A 387 -19.73 17.73 4.18
CA ASP A 387 -19.33 18.57 3.04
C ASP A 387 -19.61 17.91 1.68
N SER A 388 -19.76 16.58 1.64
CA SER A 388 -20.25 15.82 0.48
C SER A 388 -21.78 15.73 0.46
N LEU A 389 -22.43 15.50 1.61
CA LEU A 389 -23.89 15.44 1.73
C LEU A 389 -24.39 16.67 2.51
N GLN A 390 -24.43 17.82 1.82
CA GLN A 390 -24.75 19.11 2.44
C GLN A 390 -26.26 19.26 2.72
N GLU A 391 -26.59 19.89 3.85
CA GLU A 391 -27.97 20.15 4.23
C GLU A 391 -28.63 21.19 3.32
N THR A 392 -29.83 20.85 2.81
CA THR A 392 -30.61 21.70 1.90
C THR A 392 -31.99 22.05 2.43
N GLY A 393 -32.45 21.36 3.49
CA GLY A 393 -33.76 21.54 4.11
C GLY A 393 -33.88 22.75 5.05
N GLY A 394 -32.82 23.53 5.25
CA GLY A 394 -32.85 24.71 6.13
C GLY A 394 -32.90 24.38 7.63
N LEU A 395 -32.40 23.20 8.02
CA LEU A 395 -32.31 22.78 9.42
C LEU A 395 -31.48 23.78 10.25
N PRO A 396 -31.99 24.24 11.42
CA PRO A 396 -31.26 25.17 12.27
C PRO A 396 -30.16 24.50 13.11
N TYR A 397 -30.11 23.16 13.09
CA TYR A 397 -29.20 22.33 13.88
C TYR A 397 -28.45 21.31 13.00
N THR A 398 -27.51 20.60 13.59
CA THR A 398 -26.79 19.48 12.94
C THR A 398 -27.60 18.20 13.10
N PRO A 399 -28.12 17.59 12.03
CA PRO A 399 -28.91 16.36 12.14
C PRO A 399 -28.05 15.13 12.49
N SER A 400 -28.67 14.07 13.01
CA SER A 400 -28.03 12.82 13.46
C SER A 400 -27.22 12.16 12.33
N ALA A 401 -26.28 11.23 12.53
CA ALA A 401 -25.42 10.78 11.43
C ALA A 401 -26.17 9.96 10.35
N ALA A 402 -27.16 9.15 10.74
CA ALA A 402 -27.87 8.26 9.83
C ALA A 402 -28.74 9.02 8.80
N ARG A 403 -28.49 8.77 7.51
CA ARG A 403 -29.26 9.30 6.37
C ARG A 403 -29.67 8.17 5.43
N PRO A 404 -30.96 7.78 5.38
CA PRO A 404 -31.41 6.78 4.42
C PRO A 404 -31.33 7.37 3.01
N ILE A 405 -30.41 6.88 2.17
CA ILE A 405 -30.16 7.43 0.82
C ILE A 405 -30.87 6.65 -0.30
N GLY A 406 -31.68 5.65 0.07
CA GLY A 406 -32.45 4.81 -0.84
C GLY A 406 -31.84 3.42 -1.06
N GLY A 407 -32.61 2.49 -1.63
CA GLY A 407 -32.13 1.14 -1.97
C GLY A 407 -31.83 0.23 -0.77
N GLY A 408 -32.28 0.59 0.44
CA GLY A 408 -31.89 -0.08 1.68
C GLY A 408 -30.54 0.37 2.24
N THR A 409 -29.91 1.39 1.63
CA THR A 409 -28.61 1.93 2.04
C THR A 409 -28.76 3.17 2.91
N THR A 410 -27.93 3.25 3.95
CA THR A 410 -27.80 4.41 4.83
C THR A 410 -26.43 5.05 4.63
N ALA A 411 -26.40 6.36 4.37
CA ALA A 411 -25.18 7.14 4.54
C ALA A 411 -25.03 7.49 6.01
N VAL A 412 -23.90 7.14 6.61
CA VAL A 412 -23.52 7.57 7.96
C VAL A 412 -22.68 8.83 7.80
N VAL A 413 -23.31 9.98 7.94
CA VAL A 413 -22.73 11.29 7.61
C VAL A 413 -21.93 11.83 8.81
N ALA A 414 -20.61 11.78 8.69
CA ALA A 414 -19.71 12.36 9.65
C ALA A 414 -19.71 13.90 9.60
N ASP A 415 -19.54 14.54 10.76
CA ASP A 415 -19.43 15.99 10.86
C ASP A 415 -18.09 16.47 10.28
N TYR A 416 -18.15 17.33 9.25
CA TYR A 416 -16.99 17.81 8.52
C TYR A 416 -16.03 18.62 9.40
N ARG A 417 -16.55 19.47 10.30
CA ARG A 417 -15.72 20.37 11.12
C ARG A 417 -14.96 19.57 12.16
N LEU A 418 -15.64 18.64 12.83
CA LEU A 418 -15.04 17.76 13.83
C LEU A 418 -14.06 16.76 13.19
N SER A 419 -14.41 16.19 12.03
CA SER A 419 -13.59 15.21 11.32
C SER A 419 -12.26 15.79 10.82
N ARG A 420 -12.19 17.11 10.57
CA ARG A 420 -10.97 17.80 10.12
C ARG A 420 -10.23 18.54 11.25
N ALA A 421 -10.69 18.43 12.50
CA ALA A 421 -10.20 19.25 13.60
C ALA A 421 -8.71 19.07 13.91
N PHE A 422 -8.15 17.90 13.60
CA PHE A 422 -6.75 17.54 13.87
C PHE A 422 -5.92 17.34 12.60
N GLU A 423 -6.37 17.88 11.46
CA GLU A 423 -5.53 17.97 10.27
C GLU A 423 -4.43 19.02 10.44
N GLY A 424 -3.30 18.81 9.75
CA GLY A 424 -2.13 19.68 9.84
C GLY A 424 -1.08 19.18 10.83
N ASP A 425 -0.11 20.05 11.15
CA ASP A 425 1.04 19.71 12.00
C ASP A 425 0.69 19.84 13.49
N MET A 426 0.38 18.70 14.10
CA MET A 426 0.11 18.57 15.53
C MET A 426 1.39 18.34 16.37
N SER A 427 2.57 18.23 15.76
CA SER A 427 3.84 18.15 16.51
C SER A 427 4.18 19.46 17.21
N ASN A 428 3.66 20.58 16.70
CA ASN A 428 3.67 21.86 17.38
C ASN A 428 2.62 21.89 18.51
N ALA A 429 3.08 22.11 19.74
CA ALA A 429 2.21 22.15 20.92
C ALA A 429 1.11 23.22 20.84
N GLY A 430 1.43 24.38 20.27
CA GLY A 430 0.50 25.47 19.99
C GLY A 430 -0.66 25.02 19.11
N ASN A 431 -0.35 24.54 17.90
CA ASN A 431 -1.36 24.03 16.96
C ASN A 431 -2.24 22.97 17.59
N SER A 432 -1.64 22.03 18.33
CA SER A 432 -2.40 21.00 19.01
C SER A 432 -3.34 21.55 20.08
N THR A 433 -2.90 22.52 20.90
CA THR A 433 -3.75 23.10 21.94
C THR A 433 -4.91 23.86 21.33
N LEU A 434 -4.67 24.63 20.26
CA LEU A 434 -5.73 25.31 19.51
C LEU A 434 -6.74 24.32 18.90
N ALA A 435 -6.25 23.23 18.30
CA ALA A 435 -7.10 22.18 17.72
C ALA A 435 -7.99 21.49 18.77
N VAL A 436 -7.41 21.10 19.91
CA VAL A 436 -8.16 20.50 21.04
C VAL A 436 -9.25 21.46 21.53
N GLN A 437 -8.90 22.72 21.79
CA GLN A 437 -9.87 23.71 22.28
C GLN A 437 -10.97 23.99 21.26
N LYS A 438 -10.64 24.09 19.97
CA LYS A 438 -11.64 24.26 18.92
C LYS A 438 -12.56 23.05 18.81
N PHE A 439 -12.03 21.84 18.93
CA PHE A 439 -12.83 20.60 18.92
C PHE A 439 -13.83 20.59 20.09
N LEU A 440 -13.37 20.81 21.33
CA LEU A 440 -14.22 20.84 22.52
C LEU A 440 -15.28 21.95 22.46
N ALA A 441 -14.89 23.14 21.99
CA ALA A 441 -15.82 24.24 21.78
C ALA A 441 -16.88 23.87 20.73
N THR A 442 -16.49 23.21 19.65
CA THR A 442 -17.41 22.83 18.57
C THR A 442 -18.38 21.74 19.01
N THR A 443 -17.96 20.78 19.84
CA THR A 443 -18.87 19.76 20.39
C THR A 443 -19.83 20.35 21.41
N LEU A 444 -19.37 21.28 22.27
CA LEU A 444 -20.27 21.98 23.21
C LEU A 444 -21.30 22.82 22.45
N ALA A 445 -20.85 23.58 21.44
CA ALA A 445 -21.75 24.35 20.60
C ALA A 445 -22.70 23.47 19.79
N LEU A 446 -22.36 22.20 19.51
CA LEU A 446 -23.26 21.26 18.87
C LEU A 446 -24.34 20.78 19.86
N ASN A 447 -23.97 20.47 21.09
CA ASN A 447 -24.91 20.12 22.15
C ASN A 447 -25.93 21.24 22.39
N ASP A 448 -25.45 22.49 22.46
CA ASP A 448 -26.28 23.68 22.66
C ASP A 448 -27.20 24.02 21.46
N GLN A 449 -27.07 23.37 20.29
CA GLN A 449 -27.95 23.66 19.13
C GLN A 449 -29.38 23.19 19.34
N ASP A 450 -29.55 22.07 20.02
CA ASP A 450 -30.84 21.45 20.31
C ASP A 450 -30.66 20.51 21.50
N THR A 451 -31.20 20.92 22.65
CA THR A 451 -31.07 20.22 23.93
C THR A 451 -32.21 19.24 24.18
N ASP A 452 -33.27 19.30 23.37
CA ASP A 452 -34.45 18.45 23.53
C ASP A 452 -34.28 17.12 22.77
N ASP A 453 -33.37 17.09 21.77
CA ASP A 453 -33.07 15.93 20.94
C ASP A 453 -31.65 15.38 21.14
N GLU A 454 -31.56 14.13 21.62
CA GLU A 454 -30.31 13.36 21.76
C GLU A 454 -29.79 12.86 20.41
N ARG A 455 -29.23 13.78 19.62
CA ARG A 455 -28.69 13.52 18.28
C ARG A 455 -27.44 12.65 18.34
N SER A 456 -27.26 11.81 17.32
CA SER A 456 -26.07 10.97 17.12
C SER A 456 -25.11 11.63 16.13
N ILE A 457 -23.87 11.92 16.52
CA ILE A 457 -22.88 12.60 15.69
C ILE A 457 -21.68 11.69 15.49
N VAL A 458 -21.31 11.45 14.24
CA VAL A 458 -20.13 10.66 13.89
C VAL A 458 -18.96 11.57 13.53
N VAL A 459 -17.78 11.25 14.02
CA VAL A 459 -16.51 11.89 13.68
C VAL A 459 -15.62 10.85 12.99
N ALA A 460 -15.30 11.09 11.73
CA ALA A 460 -14.46 10.22 10.90
C ALA A 460 -13.16 10.97 10.55
N PRO A 461 -12.10 10.86 11.36
CA PRO A 461 -10.86 11.61 11.14
C PRO A 461 -10.13 11.13 9.89
N GLN A 462 -8.96 11.71 9.62
CA GLN A 462 -8.07 11.24 8.56
C GLN A 462 -7.74 9.74 8.73
N ARG A 463 -7.62 9.01 7.62
CA ARG A 463 -7.43 7.54 7.62
C ARG A 463 -6.11 7.07 8.23
N MET A 464 -5.06 7.89 8.13
CA MET A 464 -3.72 7.58 8.63
C MET A 464 -3.18 8.76 9.46
N PRO A 465 -3.73 9.00 10.66
CA PRO A 465 -3.28 10.09 11.52
C PRO A 465 -1.83 9.85 11.97
N THR A 466 -1.02 10.91 12.01
CA THR A 466 0.34 10.83 12.57
C THR A 466 0.31 10.59 14.08
N ALA A 467 1.43 10.18 14.69
CA ALA A 467 1.51 9.98 16.14
C ALA A 467 1.11 11.24 16.94
N ALA A 468 1.54 12.42 16.50
CA ALA A 468 1.18 13.68 17.14
C ALA A 468 -0.33 13.99 16.99
N GLN A 469 -0.92 13.69 15.83
CA GLN A 469 -2.35 13.83 15.62
C GLN A 469 -3.13 12.89 16.54
N ALA A 470 -2.72 11.62 16.67
CA ALA A 470 -3.30 10.64 17.60
C ALA A 470 -3.33 11.15 19.04
N GLN A 471 -2.22 11.72 19.51
CA GLN A 471 -2.11 12.31 20.85
C GLN A 471 -3.05 13.51 21.04
N SER A 472 -3.25 14.35 20.02
CA SER A 472 -4.19 15.46 20.07
C SER A 472 -5.64 15.00 20.08
N MET A 473 -5.98 14.01 19.24
CA MET A 473 -7.31 13.37 19.22
C MET A 473 -7.64 12.77 20.59
N ALA A 474 -6.71 11.98 21.15
CA ALA A 474 -6.89 11.35 22.46
C ALA A 474 -7.07 12.38 23.60
N ARG A 475 -6.27 13.45 23.61
CA ARG A 475 -6.44 14.54 24.60
C ARG A 475 -7.82 15.19 24.52
N ALA A 476 -8.34 15.39 23.32
CA ALA A 476 -9.68 15.95 23.15
C ALA A 476 -10.77 14.99 23.62
N LEU A 477 -10.65 13.69 23.32
CA LEU A 477 -11.63 12.69 23.76
C LEU A 477 -11.61 12.47 25.27
N HIS A 478 -10.44 12.46 25.92
CA HIS A 478 -10.37 12.43 27.39
C HIS A 478 -11.01 13.65 28.06
N ALA A 479 -11.04 14.80 27.38
CA ALA A 479 -11.71 15.99 27.88
C ALA A 479 -13.23 15.98 27.63
N LEU A 480 -13.76 14.99 26.90
CA LEU A 480 -15.17 14.75 26.62
C LEU A 480 -15.77 13.59 27.44
N ASP A 481 -15.20 13.33 28.62
CA ASP A 481 -15.68 12.30 29.56
C ASP A 481 -17.21 12.33 29.78
N ASP A 482 -17.77 11.20 30.19
CA ASP A 482 -19.22 10.93 30.23
C ASP A 482 -19.99 11.91 31.13
N GLU A 483 -19.32 12.55 32.10
CA GLU A 483 -19.91 13.56 33.00
C GLU A 483 -20.08 14.95 32.33
N ARG A 484 -19.73 15.09 31.05
CA ARG A 484 -19.78 16.38 30.31
C ARG A 484 -21.05 16.53 29.46
N TRP A 485 -20.90 17.10 28.27
CA TRP A 485 -21.99 17.39 27.31
C TRP A 485 -22.09 16.36 26.18
N THR A 486 -21.35 15.26 26.29
CA THR A 486 -21.31 14.19 25.30
C THR A 486 -21.46 12.85 25.99
N GLN A 487 -21.97 11.88 25.25
CA GLN A 487 -22.02 10.48 25.65
C GLN A 487 -21.52 9.62 24.47
N PRO A 488 -20.69 8.60 24.70
CA PRO A 488 -20.16 7.77 23.63
C PRO A 488 -21.25 6.90 23.00
N LEU A 489 -21.10 6.61 21.70
CA LEU A 489 -21.94 5.69 20.94
C LEU A 489 -21.07 4.95 19.91
N ASP A 490 -21.30 3.67 19.66
CA ASP A 490 -20.58 2.96 18.61
C ASP A 490 -21.18 3.22 17.20
N LEU A 491 -20.39 2.92 16.16
CA LEU A 491 -20.79 3.21 14.78
C LEU A 491 -22.00 2.41 14.30
N VAL A 492 -22.20 1.19 14.79
CA VAL A 492 -23.35 0.35 14.39
C VAL A 492 -24.62 1.01 14.91
N ASP A 493 -24.63 1.36 16.19
CA ASP A 493 -25.76 2.06 16.81
C ASP A 493 -25.99 3.45 16.20
N ALA A 494 -24.92 4.16 15.81
CA ALA A 494 -25.02 5.44 15.12
C ALA A 494 -25.66 5.32 13.74
N ALA A 495 -25.43 4.21 13.04
CA ALA A 495 -26.04 3.92 11.74
C ALA A 495 -27.53 3.55 11.86
N GLU A 496 -27.93 2.95 12.97
CA GLU A 496 -29.32 2.57 13.28
C GLU A 496 -30.12 3.68 13.97
N ALA A 497 -29.47 4.76 14.38
CA ALA A 497 -30.12 5.90 15.02
C ALA A 497 -31.25 6.47 14.15
N LYS A 498 -32.34 6.88 14.81
CA LYS A 498 -33.52 7.45 14.13
C LYS A 498 -33.11 8.64 13.26
N PRO A 499 -33.34 8.59 11.92
CA PRO A 499 -33.01 9.70 11.04
C PRO A 499 -33.90 10.93 11.28
N ASP A 500 -33.30 12.11 11.14
CA ASP A 500 -34.00 13.38 11.06
C ASP A 500 -34.81 13.48 9.74
N ALA A 501 -36.09 13.81 9.83
CA ALA A 501 -37.01 13.77 8.69
C ALA A 501 -36.67 14.78 7.58
N ASP A 502 -36.17 15.96 7.96
CA ASP A 502 -35.87 17.07 7.03
C ASP A 502 -34.41 17.12 6.59
N ALA A 503 -33.59 16.14 7.01
CA ALA A 503 -32.17 16.11 6.66
C ALA A 503 -31.93 15.61 5.23
N THR A 504 -30.86 16.08 4.59
CA THR A 504 -30.56 15.72 3.19
C THR A 504 -30.29 14.22 3.05
N THR A 505 -31.12 13.54 2.27
CA THR A 505 -30.98 12.12 1.91
C THR A 505 -30.56 11.90 0.45
N ARG A 506 -30.43 12.97 -0.33
CA ARG A 506 -30.09 12.88 -1.76
C ARG A 506 -28.58 12.94 -1.96
N VAL A 507 -28.01 11.84 -2.47
CA VAL A 507 -26.60 11.77 -2.89
C VAL A 507 -26.31 12.81 -3.99
N PRO A 508 -25.25 13.62 -3.88
CA PRO A 508 -24.88 14.60 -4.89
C PRO A 508 -24.45 13.94 -6.21
N GLY A 509 -24.70 14.57 -7.34
CA GLY A 509 -24.30 14.01 -8.65
C GLY A 509 -22.77 13.98 -8.85
N THR A 510 -22.29 13.09 -9.73
CA THR A 510 -20.85 12.88 -10.00
C THR A 510 -20.05 14.13 -10.33
N SER A 511 -20.66 15.15 -10.94
CA SER A 511 -20.00 16.43 -11.23
C SER A 511 -19.59 17.21 -9.97
N GLN A 512 -20.21 16.94 -8.82
CA GLN A 512 -19.92 17.59 -7.54
C GLN A 512 -18.83 16.88 -6.73
N TYR A 513 -18.46 15.64 -7.09
CA TYR A 513 -17.34 14.96 -6.44
C TYR A 513 -16.06 15.80 -6.55
N PRO A 514 -15.29 15.99 -5.46
CA PRO A 514 -14.22 16.98 -5.40
C PRO A 514 -13.14 16.80 -6.49
N ARG A 515 -12.79 17.89 -7.19
CA ARG A 515 -11.77 17.86 -8.26
C ARG A 515 -10.39 17.41 -7.76
N LYS A 516 -10.01 17.82 -6.54
CA LYS A 516 -8.75 17.41 -5.90
C LYS A 516 -8.70 15.89 -5.72
N LEU A 517 -9.74 15.30 -5.16
CA LEU A 517 -9.84 13.84 -5.00
C LEU A 517 -9.87 13.12 -6.34
N ARG A 518 -10.59 13.66 -7.33
CA ARG A 518 -10.64 13.08 -8.68
C ARG A 518 -9.28 13.01 -9.37
N SER A 519 -8.43 14.03 -9.15
CA SER A 519 -7.08 14.07 -9.74
C SER A 519 -6.12 13.03 -9.15
N GLN A 520 -6.48 12.43 -8.01
CA GLN A 520 -5.67 11.44 -7.29
C GLN A 520 -6.16 10.01 -7.49
N GLU A 521 -7.25 9.79 -8.23
CA GLU A 521 -7.80 8.47 -8.53
C GLU A 521 -6.81 7.60 -9.33
N LEU A 522 -6.91 6.28 -9.16
CA LEU A 522 -6.23 5.29 -10.00
C LEU A 522 -6.75 5.38 -11.44
N PRO A 523 -5.87 5.37 -12.46
CA PRO A 523 -6.29 5.42 -13.85
C PRO A 523 -6.94 4.11 -14.29
N THR A 524 -7.75 4.14 -15.36
CA THR A 524 -8.34 2.93 -15.97
C THR A 524 -7.30 1.88 -16.34
N GLN A 525 -6.09 2.30 -16.73
CA GLN A 525 -4.97 1.38 -17.02
C GLN A 525 -4.60 0.51 -15.82
N ALA A 526 -4.70 1.02 -14.58
CA ALA A 526 -4.41 0.22 -13.39
C ALA A 526 -5.35 -0.99 -13.28
N PHE A 527 -6.64 -0.80 -13.56
CA PHE A 527 -7.63 -1.88 -13.55
C PHE A 527 -7.44 -2.86 -14.72
N GLN A 528 -6.98 -2.37 -15.87
CA GLN A 528 -6.61 -3.24 -17.01
C GLN A 528 -5.39 -4.11 -16.69
N ASP A 529 -4.37 -3.54 -16.04
CA ASP A 529 -3.18 -4.26 -15.60
C ASP A 529 -3.53 -5.32 -14.56
N ILE A 530 -4.40 -4.98 -13.59
CA ILE A 530 -4.92 -5.94 -12.60
C ILE A 530 -5.67 -7.09 -13.29
N LYS A 531 -6.56 -6.78 -14.24
CA LYS A 531 -7.28 -7.79 -15.03
C LYS A 531 -6.31 -8.72 -15.79
N ALA A 532 -5.27 -8.16 -16.40
CA ALA A 532 -4.28 -8.96 -17.12
C ALA A 532 -3.50 -9.89 -16.17
N THR A 533 -3.06 -9.38 -15.02
CA THR A 533 -2.39 -10.17 -13.97
C THR A 533 -3.30 -11.29 -13.45
N GLN A 534 -4.58 -11.01 -13.20
CA GLN A 534 -5.56 -12.03 -12.78
C GLN A 534 -5.71 -13.12 -13.85
N ALA A 535 -5.83 -12.75 -15.13
CA ALA A 535 -5.93 -13.73 -16.22
C ALA A 535 -4.68 -14.62 -16.32
N SER A 536 -3.49 -14.06 -16.12
CA SER A 536 -2.26 -14.83 -16.03
C SER A 536 -2.25 -15.77 -14.82
N LEU A 537 -2.73 -15.30 -13.65
CA LEU A 537 -2.84 -16.12 -12.44
C LEU A 537 -3.82 -17.28 -12.63
N ASP A 538 -4.98 -17.02 -13.25
CA ASP A 538 -5.99 -18.03 -13.55
C ASP A 538 -5.49 -19.07 -14.56
N SER A 539 -4.64 -18.67 -15.50
CA SER A 539 -4.00 -19.59 -16.46
C SER A 539 -2.89 -20.41 -15.81
N PHE A 540 -2.21 -19.86 -14.80
CA PHE A 540 -1.13 -20.54 -14.09
C PHE A 540 -1.66 -21.51 -13.02
N ARG A 541 -2.70 -21.13 -12.27
CA ARG A 541 -3.22 -21.94 -11.15
C ARG A 541 -3.65 -23.35 -11.55
N VAL A 542 -4.12 -23.54 -12.79
CA VAL A 542 -4.69 -24.81 -13.25
C VAL A 542 -3.66 -25.92 -13.42
N ILE A 543 -2.37 -25.57 -13.52
CA ILE A 543 -1.28 -26.55 -13.64
C ILE A 543 -0.61 -26.90 -12.31
N LEU A 544 -0.99 -26.22 -11.22
CA LEU A 544 -0.34 -26.35 -9.92
C LEU A 544 -1.02 -27.44 -9.07
N THR A 545 -0.24 -28.30 -8.42
CA THR A 545 -0.80 -29.29 -7.48
C THR A 545 -1.18 -28.67 -6.13
N GLN A 546 -0.62 -27.53 -5.77
CA GLN A 546 -0.95 -26.77 -4.55
C GLN A 546 -1.22 -25.30 -4.92
N PRO A 547 -2.35 -25.00 -5.60
CA PRO A 547 -2.61 -23.69 -6.18
C PRO A 547 -2.59 -22.56 -5.14
N GLU A 548 -2.99 -22.84 -3.90
CA GLU A 548 -3.00 -21.84 -2.81
C GLU A 548 -1.65 -21.21 -2.52
N ARG A 549 -0.55 -21.94 -2.81
CA ARG A 549 0.81 -21.40 -2.69
C ARG A 549 1.04 -20.18 -3.59
N VAL A 550 0.26 -20.02 -4.66
CA VAL A 550 0.36 -18.89 -5.58
C VAL A 550 -0.90 -18.04 -5.52
N VAL A 551 -2.09 -18.66 -5.51
CA VAL A 551 -3.37 -17.94 -5.57
C VAL A 551 -3.54 -17.01 -4.37
N THR A 552 -3.22 -17.44 -3.15
CA THR A 552 -3.38 -16.61 -1.95
C THR A 552 -2.47 -15.36 -1.95
N PRO A 553 -1.12 -15.46 -2.08
CA PRO A 553 -0.26 -14.28 -2.06
C PRO A 553 -0.52 -13.32 -3.22
N PHE A 554 -0.82 -13.84 -4.43
CA PHE A 554 -1.15 -12.98 -5.57
C PHE A 554 -2.54 -12.37 -5.47
N GLY A 555 -3.54 -13.08 -4.94
CA GLY A 555 -4.87 -12.53 -4.67
C GLY A 555 -4.80 -11.33 -3.72
N ASN A 556 -4.05 -11.47 -2.62
CA ASN A 556 -3.83 -10.37 -1.68
C ASN A 556 -3.05 -9.21 -2.32
N ALA A 557 -2.05 -9.49 -3.16
CA ALA A 557 -1.34 -8.44 -3.91
C ALA A 557 -2.21 -7.74 -4.96
N ILE A 558 -3.16 -8.45 -5.58
CA ILE A 558 -4.16 -7.86 -6.47
C ILE A 558 -5.09 -6.93 -5.68
N ASN A 559 -5.54 -7.33 -4.49
CA ASN A 559 -6.34 -6.46 -3.61
C ASN A 559 -5.56 -5.19 -3.23
N ARG A 560 -4.29 -5.34 -2.80
CA ARG A 560 -3.39 -4.20 -2.53
C ARG A 560 -3.19 -3.29 -3.74
N SER A 561 -3.20 -3.82 -4.96
CA SER A 561 -3.03 -3.03 -6.18
C SER A 561 -4.15 -2.00 -6.42
N MET A 562 -5.29 -2.14 -5.73
CA MET A 562 -6.44 -1.21 -5.79
C MET A 562 -6.51 -0.24 -4.59
N SER A 563 -5.57 -0.33 -3.63
CA SER A 563 -5.62 0.38 -2.35
C SER A 563 -5.74 1.89 -2.49
N THR A 564 -6.47 2.53 -1.58
CA THR A 564 -6.51 4.00 -1.41
C THR A 564 -5.14 4.59 -1.15
N SER A 565 -4.20 3.80 -0.62
CA SER A 565 -2.82 4.23 -0.39
C SER A 565 -2.12 4.67 -1.69
N TRP A 566 -2.56 4.24 -2.87
CA TRP A 566 -1.96 4.68 -4.13
C TRP A 566 -2.38 6.08 -4.58
N ARG A 567 -3.37 6.70 -3.92
CA ARG A 567 -3.84 8.05 -4.28
C ARG A 567 -2.70 9.06 -4.20
N GLY A 568 -2.50 9.80 -5.29
CA GLY A 568 -1.43 10.79 -5.41
C GLY A 568 -0.02 10.20 -5.57
N ARG A 569 0.13 8.87 -5.69
CA ARG A 569 1.41 8.15 -5.82
C ARG A 569 1.43 7.25 -7.08
N PRO A 570 1.26 7.82 -8.29
CA PRO A 570 1.05 7.04 -9.50
C PRO A 570 2.27 6.20 -9.92
N LEU A 571 3.49 6.67 -9.62
CA LEU A 571 4.72 5.97 -9.99
C LEU A 571 4.91 4.72 -9.12
N GLU A 572 4.80 4.88 -7.81
CA GLU A 572 4.90 3.81 -6.82
C GLU A 572 3.80 2.76 -7.04
N ALA A 573 2.58 3.22 -7.33
CA ALA A 573 1.46 2.34 -7.65
C ALA A 573 1.71 1.50 -8.92
N GLN A 574 2.32 2.09 -9.95
CA GLN A 574 2.67 1.35 -11.16
C GLN A 574 3.82 0.38 -10.90
N GLN A 575 4.86 0.80 -10.17
CA GLN A 575 5.97 -0.06 -9.78
C GLN A 575 5.50 -1.30 -9.00
N TYR A 576 4.56 -1.12 -8.07
CA TYR A 576 3.95 -2.24 -7.35
C TYR A 576 3.28 -3.23 -8.31
N ARG A 577 2.38 -2.76 -9.19
CA ARG A 577 1.68 -3.62 -10.17
C ARG A 577 2.65 -4.31 -11.14
N ASP A 578 3.66 -3.60 -11.61
CA ASP A 578 4.69 -4.14 -12.50
C ASP A 578 5.52 -5.21 -11.79
N ALA A 579 5.86 -5.03 -10.51
CA ALA A 579 6.56 -6.03 -9.71
C ALA A 579 5.72 -7.30 -9.51
N VAL A 580 4.43 -7.16 -9.18
CA VAL A 580 3.50 -8.29 -9.06
C VAL A 580 3.43 -9.07 -10.39
N ARG A 581 3.20 -8.37 -11.50
CA ARG A 581 3.13 -9.00 -12.84
C ARG A 581 4.45 -9.68 -13.22
N THR A 582 5.58 -9.04 -12.96
CA THR A 582 6.91 -9.56 -13.30
C THR A 582 7.22 -10.82 -12.51
N TYR A 583 6.90 -10.83 -11.21
CA TYR A 583 7.12 -12.00 -10.37
C TYR A 583 6.22 -13.18 -10.80
N LEU A 584 4.94 -12.94 -11.11
CA LEU A 584 4.05 -13.98 -11.63
C LEU A 584 4.55 -14.59 -12.93
N HIS A 585 5.01 -13.74 -13.86
CA HIS A 585 5.60 -14.17 -15.12
C HIS A 585 6.88 -14.99 -14.90
N GLY A 586 7.73 -14.58 -13.94
CA GLY A 586 8.89 -15.34 -13.51
C GLY A 586 8.53 -16.76 -13.07
N LEU A 587 7.56 -16.90 -12.15
CA LEU A 587 7.08 -18.20 -11.69
C LEU A 587 6.50 -19.06 -12.80
N THR A 588 5.74 -18.44 -13.72
CA THR A 588 5.15 -19.17 -14.86
C THR A 588 6.24 -19.77 -15.76
N ASN A 589 7.36 -19.07 -15.94
CA ASN A 589 8.51 -19.52 -16.73
C ASN A 589 9.42 -20.53 -16.03
N GLU A 590 9.20 -20.81 -14.74
CA GLU A 590 9.90 -21.91 -14.05
C GLU A 590 9.43 -23.30 -14.52
N VAL A 591 8.34 -23.36 -15.30
CA VAL A 591 7.85 -24.55 -15.97
C VAL A 591 8.04 -24.38 -17.47
N GLN A 592 9.02 -25.06 -18.05
CA GLN A 592 9.40 -24.85 -19.44
C GLN A 592 10.00 -26.08 -20.11
N LEU A 593 10.03 -26.08 -21.44
CA LEU A 593 10.73 -27.09 -22.20
C LEU A 593 12.23 -26.79 -22.26
N ILE A 594 13.08 -27.80 -22.04
CA ILE A 594 14.53 -27.64 -22.17
C ILE A 594 14.92 -27.69 -23.65
N SER A 595 15.46 -26.58 -24.17
CA SER A 595 15.94 -26.45 -25.56
C SER A 595 16.74 -27.66 -26.02
N LYS A 596 16.34 -28.21 -27.17
CA LYS A 596 16.93 -29.41 -27.75
C LYS A 596 17.74 -29.07 -28.99
N SER A 597 18.88 -29.75 -29.16
CA SER A 597 19.66 -29.74 -30.41
C SER A 597 19.05 -30.67 -31.46
N ASP A 598 19.47 -30.49 -32.73
CA ASP A 598 19.01 -31.31 -33.84
C ASP A 598 19.28 -32.81 -33.61
N VAL A 599 18.29 -33.65 -33.90
CA VAL A 599 18.32 -35.09 -33.68
C VAL A 599 18.58 -35.80 -35.00
N THR A 600 19.52 -36.74 -35.03
CA THR A 600 19.71 -37.62 -36.20
C THR A 600 19.13 -39.01 -35.93
N LEU A 601 18.24 -39.46 -36.81
CA LEU A 601 17.71 -40.82 -36.80
C LEU A 601 18.59 -41.70 -37.70
N SER A 602 19.38 -42.56 -37.07
CA SER A 602 20.19 -43.59 -37.73
C SER A 602 19.39 -44.89 -37.85
N GLY A 603 18.34 -44.91 -38.69
CA GLY A 603 17.45 -46.06 -38.88
C GLY A 603 16.00 -45.69 -39.20
N ARG A 604 15.11 -46.69 -39.27
CA ARG A 604 13.68 -46.52 -39.59
C ARG A 604 12.82 -46.04 -38.41
N SER A 605 13.34 -46.14 -37.19
CA SER A 605 12.65 -45.72 -35.97
C SER A 605 13.65 -45.23 -34.93
N ALA A 606 13.28 -44.22 -34.14
CA ALA A 606 13.94 -43.93 -32.87
C ALA A 606 12.99 -43.21 -31.91
N THR A 607 13.44 -43.05 -30.68
CA THR A 607 12.72 -42.30 -29.67
C THR A 607 13.26 -40.88 -29.58
N ILE A 608 12.37 -39.90 -29.63
CA ILE A 608 12.65 -38.48 -29.42
C ILE A 608 12.32 -38.15 -27.96
N PRO A 609 13.33 -38.02 -27.07
CA PRO A 609 13.10 -37.53 -25.71
C PRO A 609 12.90 -36.02 -25.75
N VAL A 610 11.83 -35.52 -25.14
CA VAL A 610 11.57 -34.09 -24.94
C VAL A 610 11.47 -33.86 -23.44
N THR A 611 12.35 -33.00 -22.92
CA THR A 611 12.43 -32.76 -21.48
C THR A 611 11.64 -31.52 -21.09
N VAL A 612 10.75 -31.70 -20.13
CA VAL A 612 10.05 -30.63 -19.43
C VAL A 612 10.72 -30.44 -18.08
N GLN A 613 10.98 -29.19 -17.71
CA GLN A 613 11.60 -28.82 -16.44
C GLN A 613 10.58 -28.09 -15.58
N ASN A 614 10.47 -28.47 -14.31
CA ASN A 614 9.72 -27.77 -13.29
C ASN A 614 10.68 -27.33 -12.18
N LYS A 615 10.98 -26.03 -12.11
CA LYS A 615 11.83 -25.44 -11.07
C LYS A 615 11.03 -24.89 -9.89
N LEU A 616 9.70 -24.98 -9.91
CA LEU A 616 8.86 -24.60 -8.78
C LEU A 616 9.11 -25.53 -7.60
N VAL A 617 8.85 -25.03 -6.40
CA VAL A 617 8.91 -25.78 -5.14
C VAL A 617 7.65 -26.63 -4.87
N GLN A 618 6.82 -26.80 -5.89
CA GLN A 618 5.60 -27.60 -5.88
C GLN A 618 5.49 -28.39 -7.18
N GLY A 619 4.68 -29.45 -7.16
CA GLY A 619 4.41 -30.24 -8.35
C GLY A 619 3.59 -29.47 -9.39
N VAL A 620 3.73 -29.89 -10.64
CA VAL A 620 2.85 -29.49 -11.73
C VAL A 620 2.20 -30.71 -12.37
N ASP A 621 0.90 -30.63 -12.54
CA ASP A 621 0.04 -31.64 -13.16
C ASP A 621 -0.83 -30.98 -14.23
N HIS A 622 -1.72 -31.75 -14.89
CA HIS A 622 -2.70 -31.22 -15.85
C HIS A 622 -2.08 -30.47 -17.05
N LEU A 623 -0.85 -30.85 -17.41
CA LEU A 623 -0.16 -30.42 -18.62
C LEU A 623 -0.09 -31.56 -19.63
N VAL A 624 -0.16 -31.21 -20.91
CA VAL A 624 -0.01 -32.12 -22.05
C VAL A 624 1.11 -31.61 -22.93
N LEU A 625 2.12 -32.44 -23.14
CA LEU A 625 3.17 -32.16 -24.11
C LEU A 625 2.74 -32.67 -25.48
N ARG A 626 2.61 -31.74 -26.43
CA ARG A 626 2.29 -32.04 -27.82
C ARG A 626 3.54 -31.89 -28.68
N LEU A 627 3.82 -32.91 -29.47
CA LEU A 627 4.86 -32.92 -30.49
C LEU A 627 4.20 -32.99 -31.86
N LYS A 628 4.56 -32.09 -32.78
CA LYS A 628 4.01 -31.99 -34.14
C LYS A 628 5.11 -32.06 -35.18
N SER A 629 4.97 -32.98 -36.12
CA SER A 629 5.80 -33.10 -37.33
C SER A 629 5.23 -32.22 -38.44
N ASP A 630 6.05 -31.35 -39.02
CA ASP A 630 5.65 -30.53 -40.17
C ASP A 630 5.62 -31.32 -41.49
N ASN A 631 6.11 -32.57 -41.48
CA ASN A 631 6.03 -33.47 -42.61
C ASN A 631 5.70 -34.92 -42.18
N ALA A 632 4.42 -35.19 -41.98
CA ALA A 632 3.90 -36.50 -41.57
C ALA A 632 4.12 -37.63 -42.60
N THR A 633 4.43 -37.29 -43.85
CA THR A 633 4.75 -38.31 -44.87
C THR A 633 6.16 -38.83 -44.67
N ARG A 634 7.08 -37.96 -44.22
CA ARG A 634 8.51 -38.28 -44.00
C ARG A 634 8.79 -38.78 -42.59
N LEU A 635 8.19 -38.16 -41.58
CA LEU A 635 8.37 -38.47 -40.17
C LEU A 635 7.01 -38.57 -39.49
N ARG A 636 6.64 -39.77 -39.03
CA ARG A 636 5.44 -40.03 -38.25
C ARG A 636 5.79 -40.15 -36.78
N LEU A 637 4.89 -39.70 -35.92
CA LEU A 637 5.03 -39.76 -34.47
C LEU A 637 4.04 -40.79 -33.90
N ASN A 638 4.48 -41.56 -32.91
CA ASN A 638 3.77 -42.65 -32.24
C ASN A 638 2.95 -43.53 -33.20
N ASP A 639 1.62 -43.55 -33.03
CA ASP A 639 0.60 -44.34 -33.73
C ASP A 639 0.44 -44.06 -35.23
N GLY A 640 1.43 -43.41 -35.85
CA GLY A 640 1.48 -43.13 -37.28
C GLY A 640 0.94 -41.75 -37.66
N SER A 641 0.66 -40.89 -36.69
CA SER A 641 0.08 -39.55 -36.86
C SER A 641 1.14 -38.45 -37.02
N ALA A 642 0.68 -37.26 -37.40
CA ALA A 642 1.50 -36.04 -37.48
C ALA A 642 1.72 -35.38 -36.11
N VAL A 643 0.91 -35.74 -35.12
CA VAL A 643 0.83 -35.09 -33.81
C VAL A 643 0.76 -36.18 -32.75
N ALA A 644 1.63 -36.11 -31.76
CA ALA A 644 1.62 -37.00 -30.62
C ALA A 644 1.51 -36.19 -29.33
N GLU A 645 0.72 -36.70 -28.37
CA GLU A 645 0.50 -36.07 -27.08
C GLU A 645 0.81 -37.03 -25.93
N LYS A 646 1.35 -36.48 -24.84
CA LYS A 646 1.61 -37.22 -23.61
C LYS A 646 1.32 -36.32 -22.39
N PRO A 647 0.65 -36.83 -21.35
CA PRO A 647 0.44 -36.08 -20.12
C PRO A 647 1.76 -35.88 -19.37
N ILE A 648 1.83 -34.78 -18.65
CA ILE A 648 2.99 -34.33 -17.88
C ILE A 648 2.60 -34.23 -16.41
N ARG A 649 3.43 -34.84 -15.54
CA ARG A 649 3.31 -34.79 -14.08
C ARG A 649 4.70 -34.74 -13.49
N ILE A 650 5.08 -33.60 -12.93
CA ILE A 650 6.46 -33.35 -12.49
C ILE A 650 6.45 -32.80 -11.09
N ALA A 651 7.11 -33.51 -10.17
CA ALA A 651 7.35 -33.01 -8.82
C ALA A 651 8.14 -31.69 -8.84
N GLY A 652 8.01 -30.89 -7.77
CA GLY A 652 8.74 -29.63 -7.65
C GLY A 652 10.26 -29.82 -7.71
N GLY A 653 10.96 -28.95 -8.43
CA GLY A 653 12.41 -28.99 -8.62
C GLY A 653 12.93 -30.11 -9.53
N HIS A 654 12.05 -30.89 -10.16
CA HIS A 654 12.42 -32.03 -11.01
C HIS A 654 12.23 -31.74 -12.50
N SER A 655 12.80 -32.60 -13.34
CA SER A 655 12.56 -32.59 -14.79
C SER A 655 12.08 -33.96 -15.24
N GLN A 656 11.15 -33.98 -16.20
CA GLN A 656 10.62 -35.20 -16.79
C GLN A 656 10.99 -35.24 -18.26
N SER A 657 11.67 -36.30 -18.69
CA SER A 657 11.98 -36.54 -20.10
C SER A 657 10.94 -37.48 -20.70
N VAL A 658 10.10 -36.96 -21.57
CA VAL A 658 9.00 -37.69 -22.21
C VAL A 658 9.46 -38.23 -23.55
N LYS A 659 9.22 -39.52 -23.76
CA LYS A 659 9.68 -40.26 -24.92
C LYS A 659 8.56 -40.36 -25.96
N PHE A 660 8.82 -39.84 -27.15
CA PHE A 660 7.95 -39.98 -28.32
C PHE A 660 8.60 -40.91 -29.32
N ASP A 661 7.90 -41.95 -29.75
CA ASP A 661 8.40 -42.83 -30.79
C ASP A 661 8.21 -42.16 -32.14
N ALA A 662 9.25 -42.21 -32.98
CA ALA A 662 9.24 -41.61 -34.30
C ALA A 662 9.65 -42.65 -35.34
N SER A 663 8.90 -42.71 -36.43
CA SER A 663 9.20 -43.58 -37.57
C SER A 663 9.45 -42.75 -38.82
N ALA A 664 10.53 -43.09 -39.53
CA ALA A 664 10.97 -42.36 -40.69
C ALA A 664 10.71 -43.18 -41.96
N ASN A 665 9.98 -42.57 -42.90
CA ASN A 665 9.59 -43.20 -44.17
C ASN A 665 10.44 -42.73 -45.37
N ALA A 666 11.12 -41.59 -45.24
CA ALA A 666 11.98 -41.05 -46.30
C ALA A 666 13.15 -40.23 -45.73
N ASN A 667 14.27 -40.22 -46.45
CA ASN A 667 15.48 -39.49 -46.06
C ASN A 667 15.31 -37.96 -46.12
N GLY A 668 16.03 -37.27 -45.24
CA GLY A 668 16.17 -35.81 -45.20
C GLY A 668 15.66 -35.18 -43.90
N GLN A 669 15.53 -33.86 -43.89
CA GLN A 669 15.26 -33.11 -42.66
C GLN A 669 13.76 -32.83 -42.49
N VAL A 670 13.26 -32.97 -41.27
CA VAL A 670 11.89 -32.61 -40.88
C VAL A 670 11.95 -31.71 -39.66
N GLN A 671 11.25 -30.57 -39.74
CA GLN A 671 11.07 -29.69 -38.59
C GLN A 671 9.98 -30.26 -37.68
N VAL A 672 10.27 -30.28 -36.38
CA VAL A 672 9.37 -30.78 -35.34
C VAL A 672 9.18 -29.71 -34.29
N ARG A 673 7.93 -29.50 -33.89
CA ARG A 673 7.52 -28.50 -32.89
C ARG A 673 7.01 -29.18 -31.63
N ALA A 674 7.54 -28.78 -30.48
CA ALA A 674 7.12 -29.22 -29.16
C ALA A 674 6.54 -28.03 -28.39
N GLN A 675 5.35 -28.22 -27.81
CA GLN A 675 4.65 -27.18 -27.05
C GLN A 675 3.88 -27.83 -25.90
N LEU A 676 3.91 -27.20 -24.73
CA LEU A 676 3.05 -27.59 -23.62
C LEU A 676 1.66 -26.97 -23.80
N TYR A 677 0.64 -27.71 -23.38
CA TYR A 677 -0.74 -27.28 -23.35
C TYR A 677 -1.34 -27.60 -21.98
N THR A 678 -2.23 -26.76 -21.49
CA THR A 678 -3.16 -27.13 -20.41
C THR A 678 -4.16 -28.17 -20.91
N GLU A 679 -4.84 -28.89 -20.00
CA GLU A 679 -5.83 -29.91 -20.37
C GLU A 679 -7.00 -29.39 -21.22
N ASP A 680 -7.34 -28.10 -21.12
CA ASP A 680 -8.37 -27.44 -21.94
C ASP A 680 -7.87 -27.06 -23.35
N GLY A 681 -6.60 -27.34 -23.66
CA GLY A 681 -5.99 -27.10 -24.97
C GLY A 681 -5.38 -25.70 -25.16
N THR A 682 -5.25 -24.90 -24.10
CA THR A 682 -4.56 -23.60 -24.16
C THR A 682 -3.03 -23.80 -24.20
N PRO A 683 -2.29 -23.16 -25.13
CA PRO A 683 -0.82 -23.23 -25.14
C PRO A 683 -0.21 -22.66 -23.85
N TYR A 684 0.80 -23.33 -23.31
CA TYR A 684 1.53 -22.94 -22.11
C TYR A 684 3.04 -22.84 -22.40
N GLY A 685 3.66 -21.70 -22.08
CA GLY A 685 5.08 -21.44 -22.32
C GLY A 685 5.46 -21.30 -23.81
N GLU A 686 6.76 -21.21 -24.10
CA GLU A 686 7.27 -21.02 -25.46
C GLU A 686 7.29 -22.31 -26.31
N GLU A 687 7.02 -22.18 -27.61
CA GLU A 687 7.13 -23.28 -28.58
C GLU A 687 8.60 -23.58 -28.86
N MET A 688 9.00 -24.85 -28.72
CA MET A 688 10.32 -25.30 -29.12
C MET A 688 10.27 -25.92 -30.51
N THR A 689 11.20 -25.53 -31.37
CA THR A 689 11.39 -26.13 -32.68
C THR A 689 12.77 -26.77 -32.80
N PHE A 690 12.85 -27.98 -33.33
CA PHE A 690 14.13 -28.65 -33.63
C PHE A 690 14.05 -29.49 -34.91
N THR A 691 15.19 -29.75 -35.53
CA THR A 691 15.25 -30.53 -36.77
C THR A 691 15.51 -32.00 -36.47
N VAL A 692 14.72 -32.87 -37.08
CA VAL A 692 14.97 -34.31 -37.11
C VAL A 692 15.55 -34.68 -38.48
N LYS A 693 16.83 -35.04 -38.51
CA LYS A 693 17.53 -35.51 -39.70
C LYS A 693 17.37 -37.02 -39.83
N VAL A 694 16.67 -37.45 -40.87
CA VAL A 694 16.54 -38.86 -41.23
C VAL A 694 17.67 -39.24 -42.18
N SER A 695 18.49 -40.21 -41.77
CA SER A 695 19.51 -40.81 -42.63
C SER A 695 19.45 -42.33 -42.53
N GLU A 696 18.98 -42.99 -43.60
CA GLU A 696 19.08 -44.44 -43.74
C GLU A 696 20.52 -44.82 -44.12
N VAL A 697 21.15 -45.71 -43.34
CA VAL A 697 22.37 -46.40 -43.78
C VAL A 697 21.94 -47.56 -44.66
N THR A 698 22.24 -47.49 -45.95
CA THR A 698 21.85 -48.54 -46.90
C THR A 698 22.52 -49.87 -46.52
N PRO A 699 21.83 -51.03 -46.53
CA PRO A 699 22.42 -52.34 -46.22
C PRO A 699 23.67 -52.66 -47.04
N THR A 700 23.79 -52.07 -48.23
CA THR A 700 24.96 -52.11 -49.10
C THR A 700 26.23 -51.57 -48.44
N VAL A 701 26.16 -50.49 -47.66
CA VAL A 701 27.33 -49.94 -46.96
C VAL A 701 27.77 -50.86 -45.82
N LEU A 702 26.80 -51.44 -45.08
CA LEU A 702 27.08 -52.42 -44.04
C LEU A 702 27.67 -53.71 -44.62
N LEU A 703 27.20 -54.15 -45.80
CA LEU A 703 27.76 -55.27 -46.55
C LEU A 703 29.18 -54.99 -47.08
N VAL A 704 29.49 -53.76 -47.48
CA VAL A 704 30.85 -53.38 -47.88
C VAL A 704 31.79 -53.35 -46.68
N ILE A 705 31.32 -52.88 -45.51
CA ILE A 705 32.11 -52.92 -44.27
C ILE A 705 32.30 -54.37 -43.80
N ALA A 706 31.23 -55.17 -43.75
CA ALA A 706 31.30 -56.58 -43.40
C ALA A 706 32.15 -57.38 -44.40
N GLY A 707 32.03 -57.10 -45.70
CA GLY A 707 32.86 -57.66 -46.77
C GLY A 707 34.32 -57.22 -46.67
N GLY A 708 34.58 -55.96 -46.31
CA GLY A 708 35.92 -55.44 -46.05
C GLY A 708 36.57 -56.07 -44.81
N LEU A 709 35.81 -56.26 -43.73
CA LEU A 709 36.23 -56.98 -42.53
C LEU A 709 36.48 -58.47 -42.83
N LEU A 710 35.60 -59.10 -43.61
CA LEU A 710 35.79 -60.46 -44.10
C LEU A 710 37.06 -60.58 -44.95
N LEU A 711 37.33 -59.61 -45.83
CA LEU A 711 38.55 -59.55 -46.63
C LEU A 711 39.80 -59.33 -45.76
N LEU A 712 39.72 -58.53 -44.70
CA LEU A 712 40.80 -58.36 -43.73
C LEU A 712 41.06 -59.63 -42.91
N VAL A 713 40.00 -60.35 -42.50
CA VAL A 713 40.09 -61.65 -41.82
C VAL A 713 40.67 -62.70 -42.76
N LEU A 714 40.22 -62.76 -44.03
CA LEU A 714 40.77 -63.64 -45.06
C LEU A 714 42.22 -63.28 -45.40
N ALA A 715 42.59 -62.00 -45.42
CA ALA A 715 43.97 -61.56 -45.58
C ALA A 715 44.84 -61.98 -44.38
N GLY A 716 44.31 -61.89 -43.15
CA GLY A 716 44.97 -62.39 -41.94
C GLY A 716 45.17 -63.91 -41.95
N ILE A 717 44.16 -64.69 -42.38
CA ILE A 717 44.27 -66.14 -42.55
C ILE A 717 45.24 -66.50 -43.68
N ARG A 718 45.25 -65.75 -44.79
CA ARG A 718 46.21 -65.93 -45.90
C ARG A 718 47.64 -65.61 -45.47
N MET A 719 47.84 -64.61 -44.61
CA MET A 719 49.14 -64.24 -44.07
C MET A 719 49.64 -65.27 -43.03
N TYR A 720 48.74 -65.82 -42.20
CA TYR A 720 49.04 -66.91 -41.26
C TYR A 720 49.36 -68.24 -41.97
N THR A 721 48.71 -68.53 -43.10
CA THR A 721 48.97 -69.73 -43.89
C THR A 721 50.20 -69.61 -44.80
N HIS A 722 50.57 -68.40 -45.25
CA HIS A 722 51.83 -68.18 -45.99
C HIS A 722 53.08 -68.13 -45.11
N ARG A 723 52.94 -67.91 -43.80
CA ARG A 723 54.08 -67.91 -42.86
C ARG A 723 54.41 -69.31 -42.31
N LYS A 724 53.80 -70.38 -42.86
CA LYS A 724 54.02 -71.78 -42.44
C LYS A 724 54.37 -72.74 -43.59
N ARG A 725 55.12 -72.24 -44.60
CA ARG A 725 55.93 -73.05 -45.53
C ARG A 725 57.23 -72.31 -45.90
N ALA A 726 58.09 -72.07 -44.90
CA ALA A 726 59.54 -72.05 -45.07
C ALA A 726 60.20 -72.13 -43.68
N ASN A 727 60.97 -73.19 -43.51
CA ASN A 727 62.00 -73.46 -42.50
C ASN A 727 61.61 -74.33 -41.30
N ALA A 728 62.04 -75.59 -41.46
CA ALA A 728 62.44 -76.56 -40.46
C ALA A 728 63.85 -76.22 -39.88
N ASP A 729 64.18 -76.94 -38.79
CA ASP A 729 65.43 -77.00 -37.99
C ASP A 729 65.64 -75.84 -36.99
N GLY A 730 65.63 -75.96 -35.65
CA GLY A 730 65.79 -77.03 -34.63
C GLY A 730 66.78 -76.52 -33.53
N PRO A 731 66.96 -77.09 -32.31
CA PRO A 731 66.13 -77.96 -31.46
C PRO A 731 66.16 -77.65 -29.91
N SER A 732 65.42 -78.47 -29.13
CA SER A 732 65.61 -78.92 -27.72
C SER A 732 65.28 -77.97 -26.54
N GLY A 733 64.54 -78.34 -25.47
CA GLY A 733 63.86 -79.57 -25.05
C GLY A 733 63.39 -79.50 -23.58
N GLY A 734 62.37 -80.30 -23.21
CA GLY A 734 61.95 -80.71 -21.84
C GLY A 734 61.06 -79.72 -21.06
N ASP A 735 60.01 -80.10 -20.32
CA ASP A 735 59.38 -81.40 -19.98
C ASP A 735 57.95 -81.10 -19.45
N GLY A 736 57.05 -82.10 -19.46
CA GLY A 736 55.60 -81.92 -19.38
C GLY A 736 54.94 -81.82 -18.00
N GLY A 737 53.61 -81.57 -18.02
CA GLY A 737 52.69 -81.77 -16.89
C GLY A 737 51.51 -80.79 -16.86
N GLU A 738 50.36 -81.20 -17.39
CA GLU A 738 49.00 -80.65 -17.13
C GLU A 738 48.50 -81.06 -15.70
N PRO A 739 47.37 -80.57 -15.12
CA PRO A 739 46.26 -79.79 -15.71
C PRO A 739 45.56 -78.71 -14.81
N GLU A 740 44.46 -78.16 -15.36
CA GLU A 740 43.23 -77.57 -14.75
C GLU A 740 43.10 -76.05 -14.44
N GLN A 741 41.93 -75.53 -14.87
CA GLN A 741 41.21 -74.29 -14.50
C GLN A 741 41.06 -74.10 -12.97
N PRO A 742 40.63 -72.95 -12.38
CA PRO A 742 39.73 -71.91 -12.92
C PRO A 742 39.94 -70.43 -12.44
N SER A 743 39.05 -69.55 -12.93
CA SER A 743 38.49 -68.33 -12.30
C SER A 743 39.31 -67.03 -12.09
N ASP A 744 38.57 -65.91 -12.27
CA ASP A 744 38.88 -64.48 -12.10
C ASP A 744 39.66 -64.10 -10.81
N PRO A 745 40.36 -62.95 -10.84
CA PRO A 745 39.99 -61.90 -9.89
C PRO A 745 40.06 -60.43 -10.38
N THR A 746 39.42 -59.60 -9.56
CA THR A 746 39.34 -58.13 -9.40
C THR A 746 40.61 -57.28 -9.60
N PRO A 747 40.45 -55.94 -9.76
CA PRO A 747 41.52 -54.99 -10.08
C PRO A 747 42.27 -54.50 -8.83
N ASP A 748 43.55 -54.15 -9.00
CA ASP A 748 44.32 -53.45 -7.97
C ASP A 748 45.25 -52.36 -8.55
N THR A 749 45.51 -51.43 -7.65
CA THR A 749 45.97 -50.05 -7.68
C THR A 749 47.47 -49.83 -7.88
N GLY A 750 47.86 -48.55 -8.01
CA GLY A 750 49.22 -48.05 -7.78
C GLY A 750 49.31 -46.51 -7.92
N PRO A 751 50.21 -45.81 -7.19
CA PRO A 751 49.78 -44.87 -6.15
C PRO A 751 50.35 -43.43 -6.20
N GLU A 752 49.74 -42.60 -5.33
CA GLU A 752 50.26 -41.48 -4.52
C GLU A 752 50.92 -40.22 -5.11
N SER A 753 50.40 -39.06 -4.65
CA SER A 753 51.17 -37.97 -4.06
C SER A 753 50.28 -37.21 -3.07
N GLY A 754 50.72 -37.11 -1.82
CA GLY A 754 50.03 -36.40 -0.73
C GLY A 754 50.68 -35.07 -0.37
N GLU A 755 49.92 -34.21 0.31
CA GLU A 755 50.26 -33.54 1.57
C GLU A 755 49.04 -32.73 2.10
N PRO A 756 48.96 -32.43 3.41
CA PRO A 756 47.71 -32.51 4.18
C PRO A 756 47.10 -31.15 4.58
N SER A 757 45.79 -31.15 4.84
CA SER A 757 45.06 -30.08 5.54
C SER A 757 44.85 -30.43 7.02
N GLY A 758 44.97 -29.39 7.85
CA GLY A 758 44.93 -29.45 9.31
C GLY A 758 43.56 -29.76 9.91
N THR A 759 43.66 -30.24 11.14
CA THR A 759 42.63 -30.71 12.08
C THR A 759 41.67 -29.62 12.57
N GLY A 760 40.40 -30.00 12.73
CA GLY A 760 39.41 -29.26 13.51
C GLY A 760 38.27 -30.18 13.97
N GLU A 761 38.39 -30.72 15.18
CA GLU A 761 37.34 -31.41 15.93
C GLU A 761 36.77 -30.48 17.03
N LYS A 762 35.44 -30.53 17.21
CA LYS A 762 34.59 -30.11 18.36
C LYS A 762 34.52 -28.64 18.77
N VAL A 763 33.29 -28.09 18.82
CA VAL A 763 32.52 -27.85 20.08
C VAL A 763 31.03 -27.59 19.81
N ASP A 764 30.19 -28.14 20.71
CA ASP A 764 28.88 -27.69 21.24
C ASP A 764 27.86 -26.92 20.37
N ARG A 765 26.68 -27.54 20.20
CA ARG A 765 25.44 -27.09 20.84
C ARG A 765 24.35 -28.16 20.83
#